data_AF-A0A1K2FTY2-F1
#
_entry.id   AF-A0A1K2FTY2-F1
#
_cell.length_a   1.000
_cell.length_b   1.000
_cell.length_c   1.000
_cell.angle_alpha   90.00
_cell.angle_beta   90.00
_cell.angle_gamma   90.00
#
_symmetry.space_group_name_H-M   'P 1'
#
loop_
_entity.id
_entity.type
_entity.pdbx_description
1 polymer ?
#
loop_
_entity_poly.entity_id
_entity_poly.type
_entity_poly.pdbx_seq_one_letter_code
_entity_poly.pdbx_strand_id
1 'polypeptide(L)'
;MPRGERPLDAGDGPLLRFAARLRELRHKAGSPAYRQMAERAHYSVSTLSEAAAGRRLPTLAVTLAYVCACGGDPLEWERIWQETAADMDVPELPAAEPGQRAPYAGLAAFRTEDAEWFFGRERLVDQVLRRLREQRFVVVIGASGSGKSSLLRAGLVPALEQRTVVFTPGPRPLEECAIHIAAMAGGTPGRWYEELSADPANLHRALRRTLTAEPPGSEVVLVVDQFEETFTQGTAEDAAFISALVTAARAPNSRCRVVLGVRADFYAHCTRHPDLVEVLRDAQVPVGPMSLEELRCAIVRPAVRSGLTVEGALLATLTAQAQGRPGVLPLLSHALLETWRRRRGNALTLDGFRATGGLEGALARTAETFYDGLTAAQREVARQVFTRLTALGEGTEDTRRRMTKTELDPTPDVRVVLDRAAAARLLLLDQDRVELAHEALIRCWPRLHQWLTRDREALRIQRRLTEATDLWESLDRDPGALYRGATLAMAQHAALTPSRREQAFLRAGVEAAAIEAARGQRRTRRTRQLATLLAVLLVAAVGAVTVAVRAQQQLTRQRDTALAQESSDQAVALRTTRPALAAQLSLAALRLVPGAAEQDGLISTMSVALPNDPGQAGHTQAVSSVAFRPSGGWVATGGFDHTVRLWDITDPLHPVPGPGALPHPDIVTGVAFSPDGRLLATAGRDRTVRLWDVRDIRRPVLVRTLTGHRDIVFSVAFSPDGRMLASGSYDHTVRLWNVADPSRAQLLSALTGHRLNVKPVVFSPDGRLLASGSDDHTVRLWNIADGRRPRPLGVLEGHRDFVDAVAISPDGRTLASGSDDRTIRLWNIADPRRPVPLKALTGHADVVTSVAFSPDGRLLLSGSNDRTARLWDVTDPRGAHPRHVLTGHLGAVNAVAFSPNGRLLFTGSADHTAQLWQPDVARAAALACSLRAHPTITEQQWRAHLPGVAYRPPCEHG
;
A
#
# COMPACT_ATOMS: atom_id res chain seq x y z
N MET A 1 3.21 -22.59 -23.18
CA MET A 1 1.84 -23.08 -23.46
C MET A 1 0.95 -22.65 -22.30
N PRO A 2 -0.01 -21.73 -22.48
CA PRO A 2 -0.99 -21.45 -21.43
C PRO A 2 -1.82 -22.72 -21.17
N ARG A 3 -2.06 -23.07 -19.91
CA ARG A 3 -2.95 -24.19 -19.55
C ARG A 3 -4.30 -23.95 -20.23
N GLY A 4 -4.70 -24.88 -21.10
CA GLY A 4 -6.00 -24.84 -21.76
C GLY A 4 -7.14 -24.87 -20.75
N GLU A 5 -8.22 -24.15 -21.04
CA GLU A 5 -9.44 -24.21 -20.24
C GLU A 5 -10.02 -25.63 -20.23
N ARG A 6 -10.54 -26.05 -19.08
CA ARG A 6 -11.29 -27.30 -19.00
C ARG A 6 -12.56 -27.17 -19.86
N PRO A 7 -12.93 -28.21 -20.63
CA PRO A 7 -14.19 -28.24 -21.37
C PRO A 7 -15.37 -27.93 -20.44
N LEU A 8 -16.39 -27.23 -20.92
CA LEU A 8 -17.66 -27.12 -20.21
C LEU A 8 -18.32 -28.51 -20.20
N ASP A 9 -18.90 -28.90 -19.05
CA ASP A 9 -19.62 -30.18 -18.94
C ASP A 9 -20.80 -30.22 -19.93
N ALA A 10 -21.06 -31.38 -20.54
CA ALA A 10 -22.11 -31.52 -21.56
C ALA A 10 -23.52 -31.37 -20.93
N GLY A 11 -24.24 -30.30 -21.29
CA GLY A 11 -25.61 -30.04 -20.84
C GLY A 11 -26.15 -28.71 -21.41
N ASP A 12 -27.47 -28.61 -21.55
CA ASP A 12 -28.15 -27.52 -22.30
C ASP A 12 -28.80 -26.45 -21.39
N GLY A 13 -28.28 -26.27 -20.17
CA GLY A 13 -28.82 -25.35 -19.16
C GLY A 13 -28.48 -23.87 -19.42
N PRO A 14 -29.33 -22.91 -18.98
CA PRO A 14 -29.12 -21.47 -19.20
C PRO A 14 -27.77 -20.96 -18.69
N LEU A 15 -27.27 -21.52 -17.59
CA LEU A 15 -25.96 -21.19 -17.02
C LEU A 15 -24.78 -21.64 -17.90
N LEU A 16 -24.86 -22.82 -18.52
CA LEU A 16 -23.81 -23.34 -19.39
C LEU A 16 -23.78 -22.56 -20.71
N ARG A 17 -24.96 -22.19 -21.25
CA ARG A 17 -25.08 -21.29 -22.41
C ARG A 17 -24.45 -19.92 -22.12
N PHE A 18 -24.70 -19.37 -20.94
CA PHE A 18 -24.12 -18.09 -20.52
C PHE A 18 -22.58 -18.15 -20.43
N ALA A 19 -22.03 -19.19 -19.80
CA ALA A 19 -20.58 -19.38 -19.71
C ALA A 19 -19.94 -19.63 -21.08
N ALA A 20 -20.61 -20.36 -21.98
CA ALA A 20 -20.16 -20.57 -23.35
C ALA A 20 -20.07 -19.24 -24.13
N ARG A 21 -21.10 -18.37 -24.01
CA ARG A 21 -21.08 -17.04 -24.63
C ARG A 21 -19.93 -16.17 -24.10
N LEU A 22 -19.61 -16.22 -22.80
CA LEU A 22 -18.48 -15.47 -22.23
C LEU A 22 -17.12 -15.98 -22.75
N ARG A 23 -16.98 -17.28 -22.96
CA ARG A 23 -15.77 -17.85 -23.59
C ARG A 23 -15.68 -17.47 -25.07
N GLU A 24 -16.80 -17.45 -25.77
CA GLU A 24 -16.87 -17.02 -27.17
C GLU A 24 -16.50 -15.54 -27.33
N LEU A 25 -16.99 -14.66 -26.44
CA LEU A 25 -16.61 -13.25 -26.41
C LEU A 25 -15.11 -13.08 -26.21
N ARG A 26 -14.52 -13.86 -25.30
CA ARG A 26 -13.08 -13.85 -25.07
C ARG A 26 -12.29 -14.39 -26.27
N HIS A 27 -12.81 -15.40 -26.96
CA HIS A 27 -12.20 -15.91 -28.18
C HIS A 27 -12.21 -14.84 -29.30
N LYS A 28 -13.34 -14.15 -29.48
CA LYS A 28 -13.48 -13.02 -30.42
C LYS A 28 -12.52 -11.87 -30.10
N ALA A 29 -12.19 -11.68 -28.82
CA ALA A 29 -11.21 -10.70 -28.35
C ALA A 29 -9.73 -11.16 -28.48
N GLY A 30 -9.44 -12.27 -29.15
CA GLY A 30 -8.08 -12.80 -29.34
C GLY A 30 -7.58 -13.70 -28.21
N SER A 31 -8.48 -14.26 -27.41
CA SER A 31 -8.18 -15.16 -26.27
C SER A 31 -7.17 -14.59 -25.25
N PRO A 32 -7.32 -13.33 -24.79
CA PRO A 32 -6.39 -12.72 -23.83
C PRO A 32 -6.28 -13.59 -22.57
N ALA A 33 -5.08 -13.70 -21.98
CA ALA A 33 -4.92 -14.52 -20.78
C ALA A 33 -5.75 -13.94 -19.62
N TYR A 34 -6.32 -14.78 -18.75
CA TYR A 34 -7.09 -14.30 -17.59
C TYR A 34 -6.27 -13.34 -16.69
N ARG A 35 -4.94 -13.42 -16.69
CA ARG A 35 -4.04 -12.47 -16.02
C ARG A 35 -4.08 -11.07 -16.64
N GLN A 36 -4.08 -10.97 -17.97
CA GLN A 36 -4.21 -9.70 -18.69
C GLN A 36 -5.63 -9.12 -18.53
N MET A 37 -6.65 -9.99 -18.50
CA MET A 37 -8.01 -9.55 -18.22
C MET A 37 -8.15 -9.05 -16.78
N ALA A 38 -7.50 -9.68 -15.80
CA ALA A 38 -7.52 -9.26 -14.40
C ALA A 38 -6.94 -7.85 -14.20
N GLU A 39 -5.86 -7.50 -14.91
CA GLU A 39 -5.27 -6.15 -14.89
C GLU A 39 -6.24 -5.09 -15.41
N ARG A 40 -7.07 -5.41 -16.42
CA ARG A 40 -8.04 -4.49 -17.03
C ARG A 40 -9.37 -4.43 -16.30
N ALA A 41 -9.81 -5.56 -15.74
CA ALA A 41 -11.10 -5.72 -15.07
C ALA A 41 -11.04 -5.37 -13.58
N HIS A 42 -9.84 -5.24 -12.99
CA HIS A 42 -9.62 -5.08 -11.56
C HIS A 42 -10.25 -6.20 -10.69
N TYR A 43 -10.39 -7.40 -11.26
CA TYR A 43 -10.85 -8.62 -10.56
C TYR A 43 -9.78 -9.70 -10.59
N SER A 44 -9.75 -10.58 -9.59
CA SER A 44 -8.75 -11.65 -9.52
C SER A 44 -8.87 -12.64 -10.69
N VAL A 45 -7.75 -13.24 -11.09
CA VAL A 45 -7.68 -14.28 -12.13
C VAL A 45 -8.62 -15.45 -11.81
N SER A 46 -8.71 -15.84 -10.53
CA SER A 46 -9.64 -16.89 -10.07
C SER A 46 -11.09 -16.49 -10.28
N THR A 47 -11.46 -15.24 -9.99
CA THR A 47 -12.84 -14.74 -10.15
C THR A 47 -13.27 -14.73 -11.62
N LEU A 48 -12.40 -14.26 -12.53
CA LEU A 48 -12.70 -14.23 -13.96
C LEU A 48 -12.71 -15.63 -14.59
N SER A 49 -11.80 -16.50 -14.16
CA SER A 49 -11.78 -17.90 -14.61
C SER A 49 -13.01 -18.69 -14.12
N GLU A 50 -13.44 -18.45 -12.88
CA GLU A 50 -14.67 -19.04 -12.35
C GLU A 50 -15.93 -18.50 -13.05
N ALA A 51 -15.93 -17.22 -13.45
CA ALA A 51 -17.05 -16.62 -14.15
C ALA A 51 -17.35 -17.33 -15.49
N ALA A 52 -16.31 -17.77 -16.19
CA ALA A 52 -16.40 -18.54 -17.42
C ALA A 52 -16.46 -20.07 -17.20
N ALA A 53 -16.52 -20.55 -15.96
CA ALA A 53 -16.47 -21.99 -15.66
C ALA A 53 -17.83 -22.70 -15.76
N GLY A 54 -18.94 -21.96 -15.84
CA GLY A 54 -20.30 -22.55 -15.97
C GLY A 54 -20.85 -23.23 -14.72
N ARG A 55 -20.21 -23.05 -13.56
CA ARG A 55 -20.62 -23.67 -12.27
C ARG A 55 -21.59 -22.83 -11.43
N ARG A 56 -21.61 -21.51 -11.63
CA ARG A 56 -22.52 -20.55 -10.97
C ARG A 56 -22.67 -19.31 -11.83
N LEU A 57 -23.82 -18.63 -11.76
CA LEU A 57 -23.99 -17.35 -12.48
C LEU A 57 -23.07 -16.30 -11.83
N PRO A 58 -22.15 -15.66 -12.57
CA PRO A 58 -21.30 -14.61 -12.03
C PRO A 58 -22.16 -13.41 -11.62
N THR A 59 -21.69 -12.56 -10.70
CA THR A 59 -22.40 -11.32 -10.42
C THR A 59 -22.37 -10.40 -11.65
N LEU A 60 -23.39 -9.54 -11.79
CA LEU A 60 -23.45 -8.59 -12.90
C LEU A 60 -22.16 -7.76 -13.01
N ALA A 61 -21.60 -7.31 -11.90
CA ALA A 61 -20.34 -6.57 -11.87
C ALA A 61 -19.13 -7.35 -12.43
N VAL A 62 -19.03 -8.65 -12.13
CA VAL A 62 -17.97 -9.52 -12.66
C VAL A 62 -18.18 -9.79 -14.14
N THR A 63 -19.44 -10.01 -14.56
CA THR A 63 -19.82 -10.16 -15.98
C THR A 63 -19.44 -8.92 -16.78
N LEU A 64 -19.86 -7.74 -16.34
CA LEU A 64 -19.57 -6.49 -17.05
C LEU A 64 -18.08 -6.19 -17.09
N ALA A 65 -17.34 -6.46 -16.01
CA ALA A 65 -15.89 -6.28 -16.01
C ALA A 65 -15.17 -7.28 -16.94
N TYR A 66 -15.66 -8.53 -17.03
CA TYR A 66 -15.18 -9.52 -17.99
C TYR A 66 -15.43 -9.06 -19.44
N VAL A 67 -16.64 -8.55 -19.71
CA VAL A 67 -17.07 -8.07 -21.03
C VAL A 67 -16.27 -6.84 -21.44
N CYS A 68 -16.10 -5.86 -20.55
CA CYS A 68 -15.25 -4.69 -20.77
C CYS A 68 -13.79 -5.08 -21.05
N ALA A 69 -13.23 -6.05 -20.32
CA ALA A 69 -11.86 -6.51 -20.53
C ALA A 69 -11.66 -7.23 -21.87
N CYS A 70 -12.74 -7.80 -22.44
CA CYS A 70 -12.78 -8.39 -23.78
C CYS A 70 -13.27 -7.42 -24.86
N GLY A 71 -13.60 -6.17 -24.54
CA GLY A 71 -14.09 -5.18 -25.50
C GLY A 71 -15.51 -5.44 -26.04
N GLY A 72 -16.34 -6.18 -25.30
CA GLY A 72 -17.77 -6.36 -25.63
C GLY A 72 -18.66 -5.21 -25.12
N ASP A 73 -19.90 -5.14 -25.59
CA ASP A 73 -20.88 -4.12 -25.18
C ASP A 73 -21.46 -4.44 -23.78
N PRO A 74 -21.23 -3.59 -22.77
CA PRO A 74 -21.75 -3.80 -21.41
C PRO A 74 -23.28 -3.81 -21.34
N LEU A 75 -23.98 -3.02 -22.17
CA LEU A 75 -25.45 -2.89 -22.10
C LEU A 75 -26.14 -4.14 -22.65
N GLU A 76 -25.60 -4.71 -23.73
CA GLU A 76 -26.07 -5.98 -24.28
C GLU A 76 -25.90 -7.12 -23.27
N TRP A 77 -24.73 -7.17 -22.63
CA TRP A 77 -24.39 -8.22 -21.68
C TRP A 77 -25.10 -8.09 -20.32
N GLU A 78 -25.48 -6.88 -19.94
CA GLU A 78 -26.40 -6.66 -18.82
C GLU A 78 -27.77 -7.29 -19.10
N ARG A 79 -28.32 -7.09 -20.30
CA ARG A 79 -29.60 -7.70 -20.70
C ARG A 79 -29.52 -9.23 -20.76
N ILE A 80 -28.46 -9.78 -21.37
CA ILE A 80 -28.23 -11.23 -21.43
C ILE A 80 -28.12 -11.82 -20.01
N TRP A 81 -27.46 -11.11 -19.10
CA TRP A 81 -27.34 -11.54 -17.71
C TRP A 81 -28.69 -11.51 -16.98
N GLN A 82 -29.50 -10.47 -17.18
CA GLN A 82 -30.85 -10.35 -16.61
C GLN A 82 -31.78 -11.45 -17.13
N GLU A 83 -31.76 -11.74 -18.43
CA GLU A 83 -32.51 -12.83 -19.06
C GLU A 83 -32.07 -14.20 -18.49
N THR A 84 -30.76 -14.42 -18.35
CA THR A 84 -30.22 -15.67 -17.77
C THR A 84 -30.57 -15.81 -16.28
N ALA A 85 -30.56 -14.70 -15.53
CA ALA A 85 -30.95 -14.69 -14.13
C ALA A 85 -32.45 -14.99 -13.95
N ALA A 86 -33.30 -14.45 -14.83
CA ALA A 86 -34.74 -14.72 -14.86
C ALA A 86 -35.05 -16.17 -15.28
N ASP A 87 -34.34 -16.72 -16.27
CA ASP A 87 -34.43 -18.14 -16.67
C ASP A 87 -33.95 -19.10 -15.58
N MET A 88 -33.18 -18.60 -14.61
CA MET A 88 -32.65 -19.38 -13.47
C MET A 88 -33.53 -19.29 -12.21
N ASP A 89 -34.76 -18.78 -12.32
CA ASP A 89 -35.61 -18.44 -11.18
C ASP A 89 -35.71 -19.57 -10.13
N VAL A 90 -35.14 -19.27 -8.97
CA VAL A 90 -35.45 -19.93 -7.69
C VAL A 90 -36.71 -19.23 -7.18
N PRO A 91 -37.75 -19.97 -6.73
CA PRO A 91 -39.03 -19.37 -6.39
C PRO A 91 -38.89 -18.25 -5.36
N GLU A 92 -39.55 -17.11 -5.59
CA GLU A 92 -39.94 -16.19 -4.53
C GLU A 92 -40.74 -16.97 -3.47
N LEU A 93 -40.11 -17.21 -2.33
CA LEU A 93 -40.77 -17.74 -1.14
C LEU A 93 -41.11 -16.57 -0.20
N PRO A 94 -42.22 -16.68 0.55
CA PRO A 94 -42.95 -15.55 1.06
C PRO A 94 -42.14 -14.73 2.06
N ALA A 95 -42.39 -13.42 2.07
CA ALA A 95 -41.98 -12.53 3.14
C ALA A 95 -42.35 -13.15 4.50
N ALA A 96 -41.40 -13.14 5.44
CA ALA A 96 -41.60 -13.67 6.79
C ALA A 96 -42.90 -13.16 7.40
N GLU A 97 -43.67 -14.05 8.02
CA GLU A 97 -44.93 -13.71 8.69
C GLU A 97 -44.73 -12.52 9.66
N PRO A 98 -45.62 -11.52 9.62
CA PRO A 98 -45.51 -10.34 10.48
C PRO A 98 -45.74 -10.73 11.94
N GLY A 99 -44.66 -10.85 12.73
CA GLY A 99 -44.73 -11.08 14.18
C GLY A 99 -43.52 -11.72 14.85
N GLN A 100 -42.64 -12.41 14.12
CA GLN A 100 -41.44 -13.04 14.71
C GLN A 100 -40.24 -12.06 14.78
N ARG A 101 -39.79 -11.74 16.00
CA ARG A 101 -38.58 -10.93 16.24
C ARG A 101 -37.32 -11.74 15.91
N ALA A 102 -36.43 -11.18 15.09
CA ALA A 102 -35.17 -11.83 14.71
C ALA A 102 -34.18 -11.84 15.88
N PRO A 103 -33.43 -12.96 16.11
CA PRO A 103 -32.46 -13.07 17.21
C PRO A 103 -31.16 -12.28 17.00
N TYR A 104 -30.96 -11.69 15.81
CA TYR A 104 -29.76 -10.92 15.47
C TYR A 104 -30.12 -9.47 15.15
N ALA A 105 -29.39 -8.52 15.75
CA ALA A 105 -29.66 -7.09 15.63
C ALA A 105 -29.31 -6.49 14.25
N GLY A 106 -28.56 -7.22 13.42
CA GLY A 106 -28.00 -6.72 12.17
C GLY A 106 -26.84 -5.75 12.42
N LEU A 107 -26.82 -4.63 11.70
CA LEU A 107 -25.81 -3.56 11.88
C LEU A 107 -25.99 -2.75 13.17
N ALA A 108 -27.16 -2.81 13.80
CA ALA A 108 -27.41 -2.12 15.06
C ALA A 108 -26.71 -2.80 16.23
N ALA A 109 -26.33 -2.02 17.24
CA ALA A 109 -25.90 -2.57 18.52
C ALA A 109 -27.11 -3.09 19.30
N PHE A 110 -26.96 -4.25 19.96
CA PHE A 110 -27.93 -4.73 20.95
C PHE A 110 -28.18 -3.68 22.04
N ARG A 111 -29.46 -3.43 22.33
CA ARG A 111 -29.94 -2.52 23.36
C ARG A 111 -30.29 -3.28 24.64
N THR A 112 -30.69 -2.56 25.69
CA THR A 112 -31.03 -3.14 26.99
C THR A 112 -32.18 -4.15 26.87
N GLU A 113 -33.15 -3.88 26.00
CA GLU A 113 -34.28 -4.76 25.67
C GLU A 113 -33.88 -6.01 24.87
N ASP A 114 -32.66 -6.08 24.36
CA ASP A 114 -32.14 -7.24 23.63
C ASP A 114 -31.26 -8.16 24.51
N ALA A 115 -31.20 -7.91 25.82
CA ALA A 115 -30.33 -8.63 26.76
C ALA A 115 -30.46 -10.17 26.65
N GLU A 116 -31.66 -10.65 26.37
CA GLU A 116 -31.95 -12.07 26.22
C GLU A 116 -31.32 -12.74 24.98
N TRP A 117 -30.92 -11.94 23.99
CA TRP A 117 -30.27 -12.34 22.73
C TRP A 117 -28.76 -12.08 22.73
N PHE A 118 -28.23 -11.44 23.78
CA PHE A 118 -26.81 -11.07 23.89
C PHE A 118 -25.99 -12.18 24.58
N PHE A 119 -25.12 -12.86 23.82
CA PHE A 119 -24.30 -13.97 24.31
C PHE A 119 -22.84 -13.87 23.86
N GLY A 120 -21.95 -14.58 24.56
CA GLY A 120 -20.53 -14.70 24.20
C GLY A 120 -19.64 -13.58 24.72
N ARG A 121 -20.11 -12.77 25.68
CA ARG A 121 -19.31 -11.71 26.34
C ARG A 121 -19.44 -11.73 27.87
N GLU A 122 -19.96 -12.82 28.43
CA GLU A 122 -20.24 -12.97 29.86
C GLU A 122 -18.99 -12.72 30.71
N ARG A 123 -17.83 -13.27 30.29
CA ARG A 123 -16.54 -13.04 30.96
C ARG A 123 -16.13 -11.56 31.03
N LEU A 124 -16.39 -10.79 29.97
CA LEU A 124 -16.09 -9.35 29.94
C LEU A 124 -17.09 -8.55 30.79
N VAL A 125 -18.38 -8.92 30.77
CA VAL A 125 -19.38 -8.31 31.67
C VAL A 125 -18.97 -8.50 33.12
N ASP A 126 -18.59 -9.72 33.51
CA ASP A 126 -18.10 -10.04 34.85
C ASP A 126 -16.85 -9.24 35.23
N GLN A 127 -15.95 -9.02 34.28
CA GLN A 127 -14.75 -8.21 34.48
C GLN A 127 -15.12 -6.74 34.74
N VAL A 128 -16.04 -6.16 33.96
CA VAL A 128 -16.50 -4.78 34.17
C VAL A 128 -17.23 -4.66 35.52
N LEU A 129 -18.09 -5.60 35.87
CA LEU A 129 -18.80 -5.63 37.17
C LEU A 129 -17.83 -5.77 38.35
N ARG A 130 -16.77 -6.57 38.22
CA ARG A 130 -15.74 -6.70 39.26
C ARG A 130 -14.98 -5.39 39.45
N ARG A 131 -14.56 -4.76 38.35
CA ARG A 131 -13.89 -3.46 38.39
C ARG A 131 -14.80 -2.37 38.95
N LEU A 132 -16.08 -2.38 38.59
CA LEU A 132 -17.06 -1.46 39.16
C LEU A 132 -17.32 -1.65 40.65
N ARG A 133 -17.03 -2.83 41.22
CA ARG A 133 -17.08 -3.03 42.67
C ARG A 133 -15.85 -2.45 43.35
N GLU A 134 -14.68 -2.65 42.76
CA GLU A 134 -13.37 -2.19 43.26
C GLU A 134 -13.18 -0.67 43.11
N GLN A 135 -13.74 -0.08 42.05
CA GLN A 135 -13.51 1.30 41.65
C GLN A 135 -14.83 2.00 41.29
N ARG A 136 -14.89 3.31 41.55
CA ARG A 136 -16.06 4.15 41.19
C ARG A 136 -16.04 4.64 39.75
N PHE A 137 -14.95 4.44 39.02
CA PHE A 137 -14.80 4.87 37.64
C PHE A 137 -14.16 3.75 36.83
N VAL A 138 -14.76 3.37 35.71
CA VAL A 138 -14.27 2.30 34.82
C VAL A 138 -14.34 2.76 33.37
N VAL A 139 -13.33 2.41 32.58
CA VAL A 139 -13.27 2.78 31.16
C VAL A 139 -13.14 1.51 30.31
N VAL A 140 -14.13 1.29 29.45
CA VAL A 140 -14.20 0.17 28.50
C VAL A 140 -13.67 0.65 27.16
N ILE A 141 -12.53 0.12 26.72
CA ILE A 141 -11.79 0.60 25.54
C ILE A 141 -11.74 -0.47 24.46
N GLY A 142 -11.98 -0.13 23.20
CA GLY A 142 -11.87 -1.10 22.11
C GLY A 142 -12.16 -0.54 20.73
N ALA A 143 -11.79 -1.28 19.69
CA ALA A 143 -11.96 -0.87 18.29
C ALA A 143 -13.43 -0.64 17.90
N SER A 144 -13.68 0.13 16.83
CA SER A 144 -15.01 0.25 16.22
C SER A 144 -15.55 -1.15 15.85
N GLY A 145 -16.83 -1.44 16.11
CA GLY A 145 -17.44 -2.75 15.85
C GLY A 145 -16.96 -3.94 16.71
N SER A 146 -16.20 -3.72 17.79
CA SER A 146 -15.78 -4.79 18.74
C SER A 146 -16.89 -5.27 19.68
N GLY A 147 -18.07 -4.61 19.65
CA GLY A 147 -19.23 -4.93 20.48
C GLY A 147 -19.33 -4.14 21.79
N LYS A 148 -18.57 -3.04 21.97
CA LYS A 148 -18.58 -2.23 23.21
C LYS A 148 -19.97 -1.74 23.61
N SER A 149 -20.70 -1.10 22.70
CA SER A 149 -22.03 -0.56 23.01
C SER A 149 -23.03 -1.67 23.37
N SER A 150 -22.92 -2.84 22.73
CA SER A 150 -23.71 -4.02 23.11
C SER A 150 -23.29 -4.59 24.46
N LEU A 151 -21.99 -4.64 24.77
CA LEU A 151 -21.47 -5.03 26.07
C LEU A 151 -22.00 -4.12 27.19
N LEU A 152 -22.00 -2.79 26.96
CA LEU A 152 -22.49 -1.82 27.93
C LEU A 152 -24.01 -1.86 28.08
N ARG A 153 -24.76 -1.84 26.97
CA ARG A 153 -26.22 -1.70 26.98
C ARG A 153 -26.96 -3.01 27.22
N ALA A 154 -26.59 -4.09 26.52
CA ALA A 154 -27.27 -5.38 26.60
C ALA A 154 -26.62 -6.36 27.59
N GLY A 155 -25.34 -6.15 27.93
CA GLY A 155 -24.61 -6.98 28.90
C GLY A 155 -24.58 -6.39 30.30
N LEU A 156 -23.98 -5.21 30.46
CA LEU A 156 -23.70 -4.60 31.75
C LEU A 156 -24.95 -4.04 32.41
N VAL A 157 -25.74 -3.21 31.71
CA VAL A 157 -26.91 -2.52 32.29
C VAL A 157 -27.93 -3.50 32.89
N PRO A 158 -28.33 -4.60 32.22
CA PRO A 158 -29.24 -5.58 32.80
C PRO A 158 -28.65 -6.36 33.99
N ALA A 159 -27.32 -6.40 34.12
CA ALA A 159 -26.62 -7.09 35.20
C ALA A 159 -26.33 -6.19 36.42
N LEU A 160 -26.67 -4.89 36.34
CA LEU A 160 -26.54 -3.95 37.44
C LEU A 160 -27.85 -3.92 38.25
N GLU A 161 -27.74 -4.07 39.56
CA GLU A 161 -28.86 -3.94 40.50
C GLU A 161 -29.16 -2.47 40.85
N GLN A 162 -28.18 -1.59 40.61
CA GLN A 162 -28.26 -0.16 40.88
C GLN A 162 -29.08 0.59 39.81
N ARG A 163 -29.62 1.75 40.19
CA ARG A 163 -30.21 2.69 39.23
C ARG A 163 -29.16 3.10 38.21
N THR A 164 -29.43 2.84 36.94
CA THR A 164 -28.47 3.04 35.87
C THR A 164 -28.99 4.05 34.86
N VAL A 165 -28.17 5.04 34.51
CA VAL A 165 -28.46 6.01 33.45
C VAL A 165 -27.49 5.76 32.32
N VAL A 166 -28.01 5.54 31.11
CA VAL A 166 -27.19 5.30 29.92
C VAL A 166 -27.47 6.37 28.90
N PHE A 167 -26.41 7.02 28.42
CA PHE A 167 -26.54 8.02 27.36
C PHE A 167 -25.29 8.08 26.49
N THR A 168 -25.43 8.74 25.35
CA THR A 168 -24.34 9.02 24.42
C THR A 168 -24.17 10.53 24.32
N PRO A 169 -22.97 11.09 24.53
CA PRO A 169 -22.76 12.53 24.46
C PRO A 169 -23.18 13.12 23.12
N GLY A 170 -23.87 14.26 23.17
CA GLY A 170 -24.18 15.09 22.01
C GLY A 170 -23.21 16.28 21.85
N PRO A 171 -23.50 17.21 20.93
CA PRO A 171 -22.76 18.46 20.74
C PRO A 171 -22.72 19.35 21.98
N ARG A 172 -23.71 19.24 22.88
CA ARG A 172 -23.69 19.89 24.20
C ARG A 172 -23.74 18.80 25.28
N PRO A 173 -22.58 18.24 25.67
CA PRO A 173 -22.55 17.04 26.51
C PRO A 173 -23.09 17.27 27.92
N LEU A 174 -23.01 18.49 28.46
CA LEU A 174 -23.62 18.83 29.75
C LEU A 174 -25.15 18.89 29.64
N GLU A 175 -25.67 19.42 28.54
CA GLU A 175 -27.12 19.45 28.29
C GLU A 175 -27.69 18.04 28.13
N GLU A 176 -27.01 17.17 27.39
CA GLU A 176 -27.43 15.78 27.22
C GLU A 176 -27.45 15.05 28.58
N CYS A 177 -26.42 15.26 29.40
CA CYS A 177 -26.35 14.75 30.76
C CYS A 177 -27.53 15.27 31.61
N ALA A 178 -27.85 16.57 31.50
CA ALA A 178 -28.96 17.20 32.20
C ALA A 178 -30.32 16.60 31.82
N ILE A 179 -30.56 16.30 30.54
CA ILE A 179 -31.79 15.65 30.05
C ILE A 179 -31.96 14.29 30.71
N HIS A 180 -30.91 13.46 30.69
CA HIS A 180 -30.98 12.12 31.23
C HIS A 180 -31.06 12.08 32.76
N ILE A 181 -30.45 13.05 33.44
CA ILE A 181 -30.61 13.21 34.89
C ILE A 181 -32.02 13.68 35.21
N ALA A 182 -32.57 14.64 34.46
CA ALA A 182 -33.95 15.11 34.64
C ALA A 182 -34.97 13.97 34.50
N ALA A 183 -34.77 13.08 33.51
CA ALA A 183 -35.63 11.91 33.32
C ALA A 183 -35.59 10.93 34.51
N MET A 184 -34.45 10.80 35.20
CA MET A 184 -34.30 9.94 36.37
C MET A 184 -34.73 10.63 37.68
N ALA A 185 -34.41 11.91 37.83
CA ALA A 185 -34.48 12.68 39.07
C ALA A 185 -35.73 13.57 39.19
N GLY A 186 -36.45 13.79 38.09
CA GLY A 186 -37.47 14.82 37.96
C GLY A 186 -36.88 16.22 37.71
N GLY A 187 -37.74 17.19 37.39
CA GLY A 187 -37.36 18.57 37.07
C GLY A 187 -37.22 18.85 35.58
N THR A 188 -36.89 20.10 35.22
CA THR A 188 -36.73 20.50 33.82
C THR A 188 -35.25 20.35 33.39
N PRO A 189 -34.97 19.87 32.17
CA PRO A 189 -33.60 19.77 31.65
C PRO A 189 -32.81 21.08 31.72
N GLY A 190 -33.46 22.23 31.48
CA GLY A 190 -32.81 23.55 31.53
C GLY A 190 -32.26 23.91 32.90
N ARG A 191 -33.00 23.62 33.99
CA ARG A 191 -32.52 23.85 35.36
C ARG A 191 -31.32 22.96 35.70
N TRP A 192 -31.38 21.69 35.29
CA TRP A 192 -30.25 20.77 35.48
C TRP A 192 -29.03 21.23 34.69
N TYR A 193 -29.21 21.73 33.47
CA TYR A 193 -28.13 22.26 32.66
C TYR A 193 -27.46 23.49 33.31
N GLU A 194 -28.24 24.43 33.85
CA GLU A 194 -27.73 25.57 34.61
C GLU A 194 -26.95 25.13 35.86
N GLU A 195 -27.52 24.21 36.65
CA GLU A 195 -26.86 23.68 37.86
C GLU A 195 -25.54 22.96 37.52
N LEU A 196 -25.50 22.15 36.46
CA LEU A 196 -24.30 21.42 36.05
C LEU A 196 -23.23 22.32 35.41
N SER A 197 -23.64 23.37 34.69
CA SER A 197 -22.73 24.33 34.05
C SER A 197 -22.06 25.28 35.06
N ALA A 198 -22.71 25.53 36.20
CA ALA A 198 -22.19 26.46 37.21
C ALA A 198 -21.02 25.90 38.04
N ASP A 199 -21.03 24.61 38.37
CA ASP A 199 -19.96 23.95 39.15
C ASP A 199 -19.96 22.44 38.83
N PRO A 200 -18.84 21.87 38.33
CA PRO A 200 -18.71 20.43 38.08
C PRO A 200 -19.07 19.53 39.28
N ALA A 201 -18.90 20.02 40.51
CA ALA A 201 -19.28 19.30 41.71
C ALA A 201 -20.81 19.13 41.86
N ASN A 202 -21.62 19.93 41.18
CA ASN A 202 -23.07 19.85 41.29
C ASN A 202 -23.64 18.55 40.75
N LEU A 203 -22.97 17.87 39.81
CA LEU A 203 -23.41 16.54 39.34
C LEU A 203 -23.49 15.53 40.49
N HIS A 204 -22.46 15.45 41.34
CA HIS A 204 -22.47 14.52 42.46
C HIS A 204 -23.45 14.96 43.55
N ARG A 205 -23.59 16.27 43.79
CA ARG A 205 -24.51 16.82 44.79
C ARG A 205 -25.96 16.53 44.38
N ALA A 206 -26.27 16.71 43.10
CA ALA A 206 -27.53 16.38 42.45
C ALA A 206 -27.90 14.91 42.65
N LEU A 207 -27.01 14.00 42.26
CA LEU A 207 -27.23 12.56 42.39
C LEU A 207 -27.36 12.10 43.85
N ARG A 208 -26.69 12.77 44.80
CA ARG A 208 -26.88 12.47 46.22
C ARG A 208 -28.24 12.92 46.72
N ARG A 209 -28.72 14.11 46.30
CA ARG A 209 -30.04 14.64 46.67
C ARG A 209 -31.17 13.72 46.18
N THR A 210 -31.05 13.16 44.98
CA THR A 210 -32.07 12.25 44.42
C THR A 210 -32.14 10.91 45.16
N LEU A 211 -31.03 10.49 45.78
CA LEU A 211 -30.95 9.27 46.58
C LEU A 211 -31.21 9.49 48.08
N THR A 212 -31.62 10.69 48.51
CA THR A 212 -31.83 10.96 49.95
C THR A 212 -33.01 10.19 50.53
N ALA A 213 -34.01 9.86 49.71
CA ALA A 213 -35.17 9.06 50.08
C ALA A 213 -34.93 7.54 49.95
N GLU A 214 -33.76 7.12 49.46
CA GLU A 214 -33.38 5.73 49.22
C GLU A 214 -32.58 5.16 50.41
N PRO A 215 -32.55 3.83 50.61
CA PRO A 215 -31.76 3.19 51.66
C PRO A 215 -30.28 3.66 51.70
N PRO A 216 -29.66 3.71 52.90
CA PRO A 216 -28.24 3.99 53.03
C PRO A 216 -27.43 2.96 52.22
N GLY A 217 -26.66 3.43 51.23
CA GLY A 217 -25.86 2.56 50.35
C GLY A 217 -26.36 2.42 48.91
N SER A 218 -27.58 2.89 48.56
CA SER A 218 -27.99 2.96 47.14
C SER A 218 -27.06 3.85 46.32
N GLU A 219 -26.72 3.44 45.11
CA GLU A 219 -25.83 4.18 44.21
C GLU A 219 -26.48 4.35 42.83
N VAL A 220 -26.00 5.33 42.06
CA VAL A 220 -26.33 5.50 40.64
C VAL A 220 -25.13 5.14 39.79
N VAL A 221 -25.34 4.38 38.72
CA VAL A 221 -24.32 4.09 37.71
C VAL A 221 -24.59 4.93 36.46
N LEU A 222 -23.68 5.84 36.13
CA LEU A 222 -23.69 6.58 34.87
C LEU A 222 -22.88 5.82 33.83
N VAL A 223 -23.52 5.37 32.76
CA VAL A 223 -22.88 4.72 31.62
C VAL A 223 -22.88 5.70 30.44
N VAL A 224 -21.72 6.23 30.12
CA VAL A 224 -21.51 7.12 28.98
C VAL A 224 -20.94 6.29 27.83
N ASP A 225 -21.83 5.84 26.95
CA ASP A 225 -21.48 5.02 25.77
C ASP A 225 -21.16 5.91 24.57
N GLN A 226 -20.14 5.54 23.79
CA GLN A 226 -19.56 6.37 22.73
C GLN A 226 -19.05 7.72 23.25
N PHE A 227 -18.24 7.68 24.32
CA PHE A 227 -17.64 8.86 24.92
C PHE A 227 -16.73 9.64 23.95
N GLU A 228 -16.21 8.99 22.91
CA GLU A 228 -15.48 9.68 21.84
C GLU A 228 -16.26 10.84 21.19
N GLU A 229 -17.59 10.82 21.26
CA GLU A 229 -18.44 11.86 20.66
C GLU A 229 -18.16 13.24 21.26
N THR A 230 -17.81 13.31 22.54
CA THR A 230 -17.36 14.55 23.21
C THR A 230 -16.19 15.19 22.47
N PHE A 231 -15.25 14.41 21.94
CA PHE A 231 -14.06 14.94 21.27
C PHE A 231 -14.26 15.25 19.78
N THR A 232 -15.28 14.65 19.15
CA THR A 232 -15.51 14.82 17.70
C THR A 232 -16.14 16.17 17.33
N GLN A 233 -16.86 16.79 18.27
CA GLN A 233 -17.59 18.05 18.04
C GLN A 233 -16.82 19.27 18.57
N GLY A 234 -15.95 19.09 19.59
CA GLY A 234 -15.00 20.10 20.07
C GLY A 234 -15.65 21.36 20.63
N THR A 235 -16.33 21.24 21.76
CA THR A 235 -17.10 22.36 22.35
C THR A 235 -16.45 22.93 23.60
N ALA A 236 -16.83 24.15 23.98
CA ALA A 236 -16.37 24.77 25.22
C ALA A 236 -16.82 24.00 26.49
N GLU A 237 -17.85 23.14 26.38
CA GLU A 237 -18.39 22.35 27.50
C GLU A 237 -17.58 21.08 27.79
N ASP A 238 -16.72 20.61 26.88
CA ASP A 238 -16.06 19.31 26.97
C ASP A 238 -15.26 19.16 28.27
N ALA A 239 -14.50 20.20 28.64
CA ALA A 239 -13.71 20.20 29.87
C ALA A 239 -14.59 20.18 31.13
N ALA A 240 -15.69 20.94 31.14
CA ALA A 240 -16.62 21.00 32.27
C ALA A 240 -17.39 19.68 32.44
N PHE A 241 -17.83 19.06 31.35
CA PHE A 241 -18.46 17.74 31.35
C PHE A 241 -17.54 16.65 31.91
N ILE A 242 -16.29 16.61 31.44
CA ILE A 242 -15.28 15.65 31.91
C ILE A 242 -15.02 15.83 33.41
N SER A 243 -14.82 17.08 33.83
CA SER A 243 -14.57 17.39 35.24
C SER A 243 -15.78 17.01 36.12
N ALA A 244 -17.00 17.18 35.62
CA ALA A 244 -18.22 16.79 36.33
C ALA A 244 -18.29 15.26 36.53
N LEU A 245 -17.99 14.46 35.49
CA LEU A 245 -17.98 13.00 35.58
C LEU A 245 -16.90 12.47 36.54
N VAL A 246 -15.68 13.02 36.47
CA VAL A 246 -14.58 12.62 37.37
C VAL A 246 -14.90 13.00 38.81
N THR A 247 -15.41 14.22 39.03
CA THR A 247 -15.84 14.69 40.36
C THR A 247 -16.99 13.86 40.89
N ALA A 248 -17.93 13.45 40.03
CA ALA A 248 -19.01 12.54 40.39
C ALA A 248 -18.52 11.19 40.85
N ALA A 249 -17.45 10.62 40.30
CA ALA A 249 -16.94 9.36 40.80
C ALA A 249 -16.03 9.49 42.04
N ARG A 250 -15.29 10.59 42.20
CA ARG A 250 -14.21 10.70 43.21
C ARG A 250 -14.56 11.48 44.47
N ALA A 251 -15.64 12.25 44.50
CA ALA A 251 -15.97 13.03 45.70
C ALA A 251 -16.12 12.10 46.93
N PRO A 252 -15.57 12.47 48.13
CA PRO A 252 -15.50 11.59 49.29
C PRO A 252 -16.83 10.99 49.77
N ASN A 253 -17.94 11.69 49.49
CA ASN A 253 -19.29 11.25 49.84
C ASN A 253 -20.14 10.89 48.61
N SER A 254 -19.51 10.63 47.46
CA SER A 254 -20.25 10.33 46.23
C SER A 254 -21.00 9.01 46.33
N ARG A 255 -22.21 8.99 45.78
CA ARG A 255 -23.04 7.79 45.57
C ARG A 255 -23.16 7.46 44.07
N CYS A 256 -22.19 7.92 43.27
CA CYS A 256 -22.16 7.71 41.82
C CYS A 256 -20.98 6.82 41.42
N ARG A 257 -21.22 5.93 40.45
CA ARG A 257 -20.19 5.23 39.69
C ARG A 257 -20.29 5.62 38.22
N VAL A 258 -19.17 5.68 37.51
CA VAL A 258 -19.11 6.10 36.11
C VAL A 258 -18.46 5.01 35.27
N VAL A 259 -19.07 4.69 34.13
CA VAL A 259 -18.55 3.78 33.12
C VAL A 259 -18.45 4.53 31.80
N LEU A 260 -17.25 4.63 31.23
CA LEU A 260 -17.04 5.24 29.92
C LEU A 260 -16.81 4.15 28.86
N GLY A 261 -17.57 4.17 27.78
CA GLY A 261 -17.28 3.38 26.58
C GLY A 261 -16.52 4.23 25.56
N VAL A 262 -15.24 3.91 25.30
CA VAL A 262 -14.36 4.73 24.45
C VAL A 262 -13.80 3.91 23.28
N ARG A 263 -13.78 4.49 22.08
CA ARG A 263 -13.00 3.95 20.96
C ARG A 263 -11.49 4.01 21.22
N ALA A 264 -10.78 2.94 20.87
CA ALA A 264 -9.32 2.86 21.03
C ALA A 264 -8.58 4.03 20.35
N ASP A 265 -9.02 4.45 19.16
CA ASP A 265 -8.41 5.55 18.39
C ASP A 265 -8.56 6.92 19.07
N PHE A 266 -9.50 7.06 20.02
CA PHE A 266 -9.76 8.28 20.77
C PHE A 266 -9.06 8.30 22.14
N TYR A 267 -8.32 7.24 22.50
CA TYR A 267 -7.58 7.19 23.77
C TYR A 267 -6.58 8.35 23.92
N ALA A 268 -5.91 8.73 22.83
CA ALA A 268 -4.98 9.86 22.82
C ALA A 268 -5.67 11.20 23.15
N HIS A 269 -6.97 11.35 22.84
CA HIS A 269 -7.74 12.54 23.20
C HIS A 269 -8.02 12.56 24.71
N CYS A 270 -8.33 11.41 25.31
CA CYS A 270 -8.50 11.30 26.75
C CYS A 270 -7.21 11.68 27.52
N THR A 271 -6.02 11.39 26.98
CA THR A 271 -4.74 11.77 27.62
C THR A 271 -4.45 13.27 27.63
N ARG A 272 -5.22 14.08 26.89
CA ARG A 272 -5.07 15.55 26.89
C ARG A 272 -5.76 16.21 28.08
N HIS A 273 -6.59 15.47 28.83
CA HIS A 273 -7.33 15.97 29.98
C HIS A 273 -6.72 15.42 31.29
N PRO A 274 -6.10 16.27 32.13
CA PRO A 274 -5.44 15.83 33.36
C PRO A 274 -6.34 15.00 34.30
N ASP A 275 -7.60 15.43 34.47
CA ASP A 275 -8.60 14.76 35.32
C ASP A 275 -8.86 13.30 34.90
N LEU A 276 -8.82 13.00 33.59
CA LEU A 276 -9.00 11.63 33.09
C LEU A 276 -7.74 10.79 33.23
N VAL A 277 -6.54 11.38 33.05
CA VAL A 277 -5.27 10.65 33.14
C VAL A 277 -5.08 10.03 34.53
N GLU A 278 -5.45 10.74 35.58
CA GLU A 278 -5.37 10.21 36.95
C GLU A 278 -6.25 8.98 37.16
N VAL A 279 -7.44 8.98 36.57
CA VAL A 279 -8.44 7.92 36.75
C VAL A 279 -8.20 6.73 35.83
N LEU A 280 -7.67 6.98 34.63
CA LEU A 280 -7.43 5.95 33.61
C LEU A 280 -6.35 4.94 34.01
N ARG A 281 -5.40 5.27 34.91
CA ARG A 281 -4.23 4.42 35.19
C ARG A 281 -4.59 2.99 35.58
N ASP A 282 -5.63 2.82 36.41
CA ASP A 282 -6.00 1.52 36.99
C ASP A 282 -7.42 1.07 36.63
N ALA A 283 -8.14 1.80 35.77
CA ALA A 283 -9.58 1.63 35.52
C ALA A 283 -9.98 1.07 34.15
N GLN A 284 -9.01 0.57 33.36
CA GLN A 284 -9.24 0.20 31.97
C GLN A 284 -9.63 -1.28 31.79
N VAL A 285 -10.66 -1.51 30.96
CA VAL A 285 -11.08 -2.85 30.50
C VAL A 285 -11.02 -2.88 28.97
N PRO A 286 -9.99 -3.51 28.37
CA PRO A 286 -9.88 -3.60 26.93
C PRO A 286 -10.85 -4.65 26.35
N VAL A 287 -11.56 -4.29 25.28
CA VAL A 287 -12.46 -5.14 24.52
C VAL A 287 -11.76 -5.60 23.24
N GLY A 288 -11.22 -6.81 23.29
CA GLY A 288 -10.57 -7.47 22.16
C GLY A 288 -11.56 -8.17 21.20
N PRO A 289 -11.07 -8.73 20.09
CA PRO A 289 -11.87 -9.60 19.23
C PRO A 289 -12.41 -10.80 20.04
N MET A 290 -13.58 -11.32 19.65
CA MET A 290 -14.14 -12.51 20.27
C MET A 290 -13.28 -13.74 19.97
N SER A 291 -13.09 -14.58 20.97
CA SER A 291 -12.52 -15.93 20.83
C SER A 291 -13.48 -16.85 20.05
N LEU A 292 -12.99 -18.01 19.62
CA LEU A 292 -13.80 -19.00 18.90
C LEU A 292 -15.00 -19.48 19.73
N GLU A 293 -14.82 -19.65 21.04
CA GLU A 293 -15.87 -20.05 21.98
C GLU A 293 -16.93 -18.95 22.10
N GLU A 294 -16.51 -17.71 22.30
CA GLU A 294 -17.39 -16.54 22.38
C GLU A 294 -18.19 -16.33 21.09
N LEU A 295 -17.56 -16.47 19.92
CA LEU A 295 -18.23 -16.40 18.61
C LEU A 295 -19.27 -17.51 18.44
N ARG A 296 -18.94 -18.75 18.84
CA ARG A 296 -19.90 -19.87 18.79
C ARG A 296 -21.11 -19.60 19.67
N CYS A 297 -20.90 -19.10 20.90
CA CYS A 297 -22.00 -18.71 21.78
C CYS A 297 -22.85 -17.59 21.19
N ALA A 298 -22.23 -16.53 20.65
CA ALA A 298 -22.92 -15.40 20.04
C ALA A 298 -23.72 -15.78 18.77
N ILE A 299 -23.32 -16.83 18.06
CA ILE A 299 -24.02 -17.32 16.86
C ILE A 299 -25.13 -18.30 17.23
N VAL A 300 -24.82 -19.32 18.03
CA VAL A 300 -25.70 -20.48 18.24
C VAL A 300 -26.77 -20.22 19.31
N ARG A 301 -26.41 -19.58 20.44
CA ARG A 301 -27.34 -19.42 21.56
C ARG A 301 -28.57 -18.56 21.23
N PRO A 302 -28.45 -17.41 20.50
CA PRO A 302 -29.63 -16.67 20.06
C PRO A 302 -30.53 -17.52 19.15
N ALA A 303 -29.96 -18.27 18.20
CA ALA A 303 -30.72 -19.12 17.30
C ALA A 303 -31.50 -20.20 18.06
N VAL A 304 -30.84 -20.94 18.94
CA VAL A 304 -31.45 -22.02 19.72
C VAL A 304 -32.60 -21.49 20.60
N ARG A 305 -32.42 -20.30 21.19
CA ARG A 305 -33.45 -19.65 22.01
C ARG A 305 -34.69 -19.25 21.21
N SER A 306 -34.54 -18.93 19.92
CA SER A 306 -35.67 -18.72 18.99
C SER A 306 -36.20 -20.02 18.36
N GLY A 307 -35.78 -21.20 18.81
CA GLY A 307 -36.19 -22.48 18.23
C GLY A 307 -35.53 -22.80 16.88
N LEU A 308 -34.42 -22.13 16.55
CA LEU A 308 -33.68 -22.32 15.30
C LEU A 308 -32.44 -23.20 15.49
N THR A 309 -32.07 -23.91 14.42
CA THR A 309 -30.83 -24.67 14.34
C THR A 309 -29.83 -23.96 13.41
N VAL A 310 -28.53 -24.06 13.73
CA VAL A 310 -27.45 -23.51 12.91
C VAL A 310 -26.68 -24.67 12.30
N GLU A 311 -26.61 -24.72 10.96
CA GLU A 311 -25.87 -25.76 10.26
C GLU A 311 -24.37 -25.73 10.64
N GLY A 312 -23.77 -26.89 10.90
CA GLY A 312 -22.36 -26.99 11.32
C GLY A 312 -21.39 -26.36 10.31
N ALA A 313 -21.66 -26.52 9.02
CA ALA A 313 -20.85 -25.94 7.95
C ALA A 313 -20.98 -24.40 7.89
N LEU A 314 -22.17 -23.85 8.20
CA LEU A 314 -22.39 -22.41 8.36
C LEU A 314 -21.59 -21.88 9.55
N LEU A 315 -21.68 -22.54 10.71
CA LEU A 315 -20.97 -22.15 11.92
C LEU A 315 -19.45 -22.15 11.70
N ALA A 316 -18.91 -23.20 11.07
CA ALA A 316 -17.49 -23.28 10.73
C ALA A 316 -17.05 -22.14 9.79
N THR A 317 -17.88 -21.80 8.80
CA THR A 317 -17.58 -20.72 7.84
C THR A 317 -17.60 -19.35 8.53
N LEU A 318 -18.63 -19.06 9.33
CA LEU A 318 -18.78 -17.78 10.03
C LEU A 318 -17.68 -17.57 11.07
N THR A 319 -17.35 -18.61 11.84
CA THR A 319 -16.27 -18.53 12.83
C THR A 319 -14.91 -18.33 12.19
N ALA A 320 -14.60 -19.06 11.10
CA ALA A 320 -13.35 -18.88 10.37
C ALA A 320 -13.21 -17.47 9.74
N GLN A 321 -14.30 -16.90 9.22
CA GLN A 321 -14.27 -15.57 8.60
C GLN A 321 -14.27 -14.42 9.63
N ALA A 322 -14.75 -14.64 10.86
CA ALA A 322 -14.81 -13.62 11.91
C ALA A 322 -13.63 -13.68 12.89
N GLN A 323 -12.95 -14.82 13.04
CA GLN A 323 -11.89 -15.00 14.03
C GLN A 323 -10.73 -14.02 13.81
N GLY A 324 -10.35 -13.31 14.88
CA GLY A 324 -9.21 -12.39 14.89
C GLY A 324 -9.40 -11.09 14.08
N ARG A 325 -10.54 -10.89 13.41
CA ARG A 325 -10.82 -9.66 12.65
C ARG A 325 -11.44 -8.59 13.58
N PRO A 326 -10.78 -7.44 13.80
CA PRO A 326 -11.38 -6.35 14.55
C PRO A 326 -12.59 -5.77 13.80
N GLY A 327 -13.65 -5.39 14.52
CA GLY A 327 -14.81 -4.70 13.94
C GLY A 327 -15.78 -5.56 13.12
N VAL A 328 -15.63 -6.88 13.12
CA VAL A 328 -16.43 -7.79 12.27
C VAL A 328 -17.81 -8.13 12.84
N LEU A 329 -18.07 -7.87 14.13
CA LEU A 329 -19.30 -8.33 14.79
C LEU A 329 -20.59 -7.76 14.19
N PRO A 330 -20.66 -6.47 13.79
CA PRO A 330 -21.86 -5.94 13.15
C PRO A 330 -22.11 -6.52 11.75
N LEU A 331 -21.05 -6.83 11.00
CA LEU A 331 -21.15 -7.55 9.72
C LEU A 331 -21.61 -8.99 9.92
N LEU A 332 -21.08 -9.67 10.94
CA LEU A 332 -21.51 -11.01 11.34
C LEU A 332 -22.99 -11.04 11.71
N SER A 333 -23.44 -10.11 12.56
CA SER A 333 -24.83 -9.97 12.97
C SER A 333 -25.75 -9.64 11.78
N HIS A 334 -25.31 -8.78 10.85
CA HIS A 334 -26.05 -8.49 9.61
C HIS A 334 -26.16 -9.70 8.69
N ALA A 335 -25.06 -10.42 8.46
CA ALA A 335 -25.11 -11.60 7.62
C ALA A 335 -25.97 -12.72 8.22
N LEU A 336 -25.97 -12.88 9.55
CA LEU A 336 -26.85 -13.81 10.25
C LEU A 336 -28.33 -13.41 10.14
N LEU A 337 -28.63 -12.11 10.26
CA LEU A 337 -29.99 -11.59 10.04
C LEU A 337 -30.46 -11.84 8.61
N GLU A 338 -29.61 -11.59 7.62
CA GLU A 338 -29.93 -11.84 6.21
C GLU A 338 -30.06 -13.33 5.88
N THR A 339 -29.31 -14.18 6.58
CA THR A 339 -29.44 -15.64 6.51
C THR A 339 -30.74 -16.10 7.17
N TRP A 340 -31.14 -15.48 8.28
CA TRP A 340 -32.41 -15.76 8.97
C TRP A 340 -33.64 -15.39 8.14
N ARG A 341 -33.57 -14.29 7.39
CA ARG A 341 -34.62 -13.90 6.42
C ARG A 341 -34.78 -14.92 5.29
N ARG A 342 -33.71 -15.65 4.95
CA ARG A 342 -33.65 -16.66 3.88
C ARG A 342 -33.60 -18.09 4.42
N ARG A 343 -33.99 -18.29 5.69
CA ARG A 343 -33.94 -19.59 6.35
C ARG A 343 -34.86 -20.59 5.66
N ARG A 344 -34.50 -21.87 5.74
CA ARG A 344 -35.37 -22.97 5.33
C ARG A 344 -35.98 -23.59 6.58
N GLY A 345 -37.28 -23.38 6.80
CA GLY A 345 -37.97 -23.82 8.01
C GLY A 345 -37.34 -23.21 9.28
N ASN A 346 -36.86 -24.05 10.18
CA ASN A 346 -36.20 -23.65 11.43
C ASN A 346 -34.66 -23.69 11.36
N ALA A 347 -34.05 -23.82 10.17
CA ALA A 347 -32.60 -23.96 10.02
C ALA A 347 -31.95 -22.75 9.31
N LEU A 348 -30.89 -22.21 9.92
CA LEU A 348 -29.93 -21.32 9.27
C LEU A 348 -28.91 -22.15 8.50
N THR A 349 -28.93 -22.05 7.18
CA THR A 349 -28.15 -22.90 6.29
C THR A 349 -26.96 -22.18 5.66
N LEU A 350 -25.92 -22.94 5.32
CA LEU A 350 -24.77 -22.42 4.59
C LEU A 350 -25.17 -21.91 3.20
N ASP A 351 -26.14 -22.56 2.56
CA ASP A 351 -26.68 -22.13 1.28
C ASP A 351 -27.40 -20.77 1.41
N GLY A 352 -28.18 -20.57 2.47
CA GLY A 352 -28.80 -19.28 2.77
C GLY A 352 -27.74 -18.17 2.93
N PHE A 353 -26.65 -18.45 3.66
CA PHE A 353 -25.54 -17.50 3.84
C PHE A 353 -24.72 -17.26 2.56
N ARG A 354 -24.48 -18.28 1.75
CA ARG A 354 -23.81 -18.11 0.44
C ARG A 354 -24.68 -17.31 -0.52
N ALA A 355 -25.99 -17.53 -0.47
CA ALA A 355 -26.96 -16.80 -1.25
C ALA A 355 -26.99 -15.31 -0.89
N THR A 356 -26.59 -14.88 0.32
CA THR A 356 -26.44 -13.45 0.66
C THR A 356 -25.14 -12.82 0.13
N GLY A 357 -24.15 -13.63 -0.27
CA GLY A 357 -22.84 -13.16 -0.69
C GLY A 357 -21.78 -13.15 0.43
N GLY A 358 -22.03 -13.86 1.53
CA GLY A 358 -21.10 -13.93 2.68
C GLY A 358 -21.15 -12.69 3.58
N LEU A 359 -20.15 -12.52 4.46
CA LEU A 359 -20.13 -11.44 5.47
C LEU A 359 -20.18 -10.03 4.86
N GLU A 360 -19.32 -9.74 3.88
CA GLU A 360 -19.23 -8.41 3.27
C GLU A 360 -20.25 -8.23 2.13
N GLY A 361 -20.51 -9.30 1.37
CA GLY A 361 -21.45 -9.28 0.25
C GLY A 361 -22.91 -9.11 0.66
N ALA A 362 -23.31 -9.57 1.86
CA ALA A 362 -24.66 -9.36 2.38
C ALA A 362 -24.98 -7.87 2.53
N LEU A 363 -24.02 -7.09 3.08
CA LEU A 363 -24.17 -5.65 3.25
C LEU A 363 -24.17 -4.91 1.90
N ALA A 364 -23.22 -5.26 1.03
CA ALA A 364 -23.12 -4.69 -0.32
C ALA A 364 -24.44 -4.89 -1.09
N ARG A 365 -25.02 -6.09 -1.01
CA ARG A 365 -26.29 -6.40 -1.67
C ARG A 365 -27.45 -5.60 -1.09
N THR A 366 -27.57 -5.49 0.24
CA THR A 366 -28.61 -4.65 0.86
C THR A 366 -28.51 -3.20 0.37
N ALA A 367 -27.29 -2.67 0.24
CA ALA A 367 -27.06 -1.31 -0.24
C ALA A 367 -27.36 -1.13 -1.73
N GLU A 368 -26.95 -2.07 -2.59
CA GLU A 368 -27.28 -2.02 -4.02
C GLU A 368 -28.79 -2.20 -4.26
N THR A 369 -29.45 -3.15 -3.60
CA THR A 369 -30.91 -3.33 -3.71
C THR A 369 -31.68 -2.09 -3.28
N PHE A 370 -31.23 -1.42 -2.22
CA PHE A 370 -31.77 -0.12 -1.82
C PHE A 370 -31.62 0.91 -2.95
N TYR A 371 -30.42 1.04 -3.54
CA TYR A 371 -30.12 2.04 -4.57
C TYR A 371 -30.85 1.77 -5.90
N ASP A 372 -30.89 0.51 -6.32
CA ASP A 372 -31.52 0.09 -7.57
C ASP A 372 -33.03 0.33 -7.54
N GLY A 373 -33.66 0.21 -6.36
CA GLY A 373 -35.08 0.51 -6.13
C GLY A 373 -35.45 2.00 -6.11
N LEU A 374 -34.48 2.92 -6.27
CA LEU A 374 -34.71 4.38 -6.32
C LEU A 374 -34.89 4.89 -7.75
N THR A 375 -35.69 5.95 -7.91
CA THR A 375 -35.82 6.69 -9.18
C THR A 375 -34.54 7.50 -9.48
N ALA A 376 -34.37 8.01 -10.71
CA ALA A 376 -33.19 8.80 -11.08
C ALA A 376 -32.97 10.03 -10.19
N ALA A 377 -34.03 10.76 -9.82
CA ALA A 377 -33.95 11.89 -8.90
C ALA A 377 -33.56 11.44 -7.48
N GLN A 378 -34.13 10.35 -6.99
CA GLN A 378 -33.83 9.78 -5.67
C GLN A 378 -32.40 9.21 -5.60
N ARG A 379 -31.86 8.68 -6.69
CA ARG A 379 -30.47 8.18 -6.77
C ARG A 379 -29.45 9.29 -6.59
N GLU A 380 -29.72 10.49 -7.13
CA GLU A 380 -28.86 11.66 -6.92
C GLU A 380 -28.94 12.16 -5.47
N VAL A 381 -30.14 12.18 -4.90
CA VAL A 381 -30.33 12.46 -3.47
C VAL A 381 -29.60 11.45 -2.58
N ALA A 382 -29.68 10.15 -2.88
CA ALA A 382 -28.95 9.12 -2.16
C ALA A 382 -27.43 9.34 -2.24
N ARG A 383 -26.91 9.67 -3.42
CA ARG A 383 -25.49 10.03 -3.59
C ARG A 383 -25.08 11.19 -2.70
N GLN A 384 -25.89 12.24 -2.62
CA GLN A 384 -25.62 13.41 -1.77
C GLN A 384 -25.67 13.07 -0.28
N VAL A 385 -26.67 12.30 0.15
CA VAL A 385 -26.82 11.88 1.55
C VAL A 385 -25.62 11.03 1.99
N PHE A 386 -25.30 9.97 1.27
CA PHE A 386 -24.24 9.03 1.69
C PHE A 386 -22.82 9.63 1.59
N THR A 387 -22.57 10.56 0.66
CA THR A 387 -21.28 11.27 0.61
C THR A 387 -21.14 12.28 1.75
N ARG A 388 -22.20 13.02 2.11
CA ARG A 388 -22.19 13.96 3.26
C ARG A 388 -22.05 13.26 4.62
N LEU A 389 -22.56 12.03 4.73
CA LEU A 389 -22.44 11.16 5.90
C LEU A 389 -21.07 10.48 6.06
N THR A 390 -20.09 10.81 5.22
CA THR A 390 -18.74 10.23 5.28
C THR A 390 -17.70 11.33 5.52
N ALA A 391 -16.84 11.15 6.52
CA ALA A 391 -15.68 11.99 6.77
C ALA A 391 -14.45 11.39 6.09
N LEU A 392 -13.87 12.13 5.14
CA LEU A 392 -12.66 11.73 4.42
C LEU A 392 -11.44 11.82 5.34
N GLY A 393 -10.70 10.71 5.49
CA GLY A 393 -9.50 10.66 6.31
C GLY A 393 -8.29 11.34 5.65
N GLU A 394 -7.50 12.10 6.41
CA GLU A 394 -6.16 12.54 5.97
C GLU A 394 -5.15 11.45 6.32
N GLY A 395 -4.96 10.48 5.40
CA GLY A 395 -4.05 9.35 5.62
C GLY A 395 -4.56 8.28 6.59
N THR A 396 -5.84 8.34 6.97
CA THR A 396 -6.58 7.37 7.80
C THR A 396 -7.78 6.81 7.02
N GLU A 397 -8.40 5.73 7.49
CA GLU A 397 -9.61 5.18 6.85
C GLU A 397 -10.77 6.20 6.88
N ASP A 398 -11.56 6.25 5.80
CA ASP A 398 -12.75 7.10 5.72
C ASP A 398 -13.76 6.67 6.81
N THR A 399 -14.14 7.61 7.68
CA THR A 399 -15.01 7.33 8.84
C THR A 399 -16.44 7.82 8.59
N ARG A 400 -17.41 7.31 9.37
CA ARG A 400 -18.76 7.86 9.33
C ARG A 400 -18.80 9.27 9.92
N ARG A 401 -19.66 10.12 9.40
CA ARG A 401 -20.01 11.45 9.91
C ARG A 401 -21.51 11.50 10.20
N ARG A 402 -21.88 12.27 11.22
CA ARG A 402 -23.26 12.61 11.55
C ARG A 402 -23.62 13.91 10.84
N MET A 403 -24.81 13.98 10.27
CA MET A 403 -25.32 15.21 9.67
C MET A 403 -26.68 15.58 10.27
N THR A 404 -26.97 16.86 10.34
CA THR A 404 -28.33 17.33 10.67
C THR A 404 -29.21 17.27 9.43
N LYS A 405 -30.53 17.10 9.62
CA LYS A 405 -31.47 17.13 8.50
C LYS A 405 -31.49 18.48 7.78
N THR A 406 -31.07 19.55 8.46
CA THR A 406 -30.95 20.92 7.94
C THR A 406 -29.78 21.12 6.97
N GLU A 407 -28.85 20.17 6.88
CA GLU A 407 -27.80 20.16 5.84
C GLU A 407 -28.33 19.73 4.47
N LEU A 408 -29.53 19.14 4.41
CA LEU A 408 -30.20 18.70 3.17
C LEU A 408 -31.36 19.64 2.84
N ASP A 409 -31.59 19.86 1.55
CA ASP A 409 -32.78 20.59 1.12
C ASP A 409 -34.03 19.73 1.35
N PRO A 410 -35.07 20.24 2.05
CA PRO A 410 -36.26 19.46 2.41
C PRO A 410 -37.14 19.22 1.19
N THR A 411 -36.79 18.21 0.39
CA THR A 411 -37.54 17.75 -0.77
C THR A 411 -38.29 16.45 -0.45
N PRO A 412 -39.42 16.17 -1.13
CA PRO A 412 -40.14 14.91 -0.94
C PRO A 412 -39.24 13.67 -1.17
N ASP A 413 -38.31 13.76 -2.14
CA ASP A 413 -37.36 12.68 -2.44
C ASP A 413 -36.34 12.44 -1.33
N VAL A 414 -35.88 13.48 -0.62
CA VAL A 414 -35.01 13.30 0.56
C VAL A 414 -35.71 12.48 1.63
N ARG A 415 -36.97 12.78 1.93
CA ARG A 415 -37.73 12.01 2.93
C ARG A 415 -37.87 10.54 2.50
N VAL A 416 -38.24 10.28 1.25
CA VAL A 416 -38.38 8.91 0.72
C VAL A 416 -37.06 8.14 0.78
N VAL A 417 -35.94 8.78 0.41
CA VAL A 417 -34.60 8.18 0.46
C VAL A 417 -34.20 7.86 1.90
N LEU A 418 -34.38 8.80 2.84
CA LEU A 418 -34.08 8.59 4.25
C LEU A 418 -34.92 7.46 4.86
N ASP A 419 -36.24 7.46 4.63
CA ASP A 419 -37.15 6.45 5.15
C ASP A 419 -36.83 5.06 4.59
N ARG A 420 -36.56 4.95 3.29
CA ARG A 420 -36.15 3.68 2.65
C ARG A 420 -34.79 3.19 3.13
N ALA A 421 -33.83 4.10 3.30
CA ALA A 421 -32.50 3.74 3.79
C ALA A 421 -32.53 3.31 5.26
N ALA A 422 -33.40 3.91 6.08
CA ALA A 422 -33.65 3.50 7.45
C ALA A 422 -34.36 2.14 7.52
N ALA A 423 -35.36 1.90 6.67
CA ALA A 423 -36.02 0.60 6.56
C ALA A 423 -35.05 -0.51 6.13
N ALA A 424 -34.12 -0.19 5.23
CA ALA A 424 -33.03 -1.07 4.82
C ALA A 424 -31.90 -1.19 5.86
N ARG A 425 -32.01 -0.48 7.00
CA ARG A 425 -31.01 -0.41 8.09
C ARG A 425 -29.64 0.11 7.64
N LEU A 426 -29.60 0.92 6.58
CA LEU A 426 -28.38 1.58 6.11
C LEU A 426 -28.12 2.89 6.86
N LEU A 427 -29.19 3.56 7.27
CA LEU A 427 -29.16 4.79 8.06
C LEU A 427 -29.85 4.61 9.41
N LEU A 428 -29.38 5.37 10.39
CA LEU A 428 -30.07 5.62 11.64
C LEU A 428 -30.64 7.04 11.58
N LEU A 429 -31.94 7.15 11.82
CA LEU A 429 -32.66 8.43 11.86
C LEU A 429 -33.04 8.75 13.29
N ASP A 430 -32.72 9.97 13.71
CA ASP A 430 -33.20 10.58 14.95
C ASP A 430 -34.14 11.77 14.60
N GLN A 431 -34.63 12.50 15.61
CA GLN A 431 -35.52 13.65 15.41
C GLN A 431 -34.92 14.69 14.45
N ASP A 432 -33.63 15.03 14.62
CA ASP A 432 -32.94 16.02 13.77
C ASP A 432 -31.66 15.48 13.10
N ARG A 433 -31.29 14.21 13.33
CA ARG A 433 -30.00 13.66 12.87
C ARG A 433 -30.15 12.48 11.92
N VAL A 434 -29.17 12.37 11.02
CA VAL A 434 -29.00 11.26 10.10
C VAL A 434 -27.57 10.73 10.25
N GLU A 435 -27.42 9.42 10.40
CA GLU A 435 -26.13 8.76 10.57
C GLU A 435 -26.06 7.47 9.76
N LEU A 436 -24.86 7.06 9.33
CA LEU A 436 -24.65 5.70 8.80
C LEU A 436 -24.85 4.68 9.92
N ALA A 437 -25.62 3.64 9.63
CA ALA A 437 -25.82 2.52 10.56
C ALA A 437 -24.49 1.86 10.93
N HIS A 438 -23.54 1.76 9.99
CA HIS A 438 -22.20 1.26 10.27
C HIS A 438 -21.13 1.78 9.29
N GLU A 439 -19.90 2.00 9.77
CA GLU A 439 -18.71 2.37 8.94
C GLU A 439 -18.36 1.30 7.88
N ALA A 440 -18.85 0.07 8.07
CA ALA A 440 -18.60 -1.02 7.13
C ALA A 440 -19.27 -0.77 5.77
N LEU A 441 -20.31 0.08 5.71
CA LEU A 441 -20.93 0.52 4.47
C LEU A 441 -19.94 1.22 3.56
N ILE A 442 -19.06 2.06 4.11
CA ILE A 442 -18.06 2.83 3.37
C ILE A 442 -17.10 1.88 2.63
N ARG A 443 -16.72 0.76 3.28
CA ARG A 443 -15.79 -0.23 2.73
C ARG A 443 -16.46 -1.26 1.81
N CYS A 444 -17.65 -1.72 2.18
CA CYS A 444 -18.29 -2.87 1.53
C CYS A 444 -19.22 -2.46 0.38
N TRP A 445 -19.63 -1.20 0.27
CA TRP A 445 -20.49 -0.72 -0.80
C TRP A 445 -19.64 -0.15 -1.97
N PRO A 446 -19.48 -0.87 -3.09
CA PRO A 446 -18.54 -0.48 -4.14
C PRO A 446 -18.88 0.88 -4.77
N ARG A 447 -20.17 1.18 -4.90
CA ARG A 447 -20.65 2.44 -5.47
C ARG A 447 -20.33 3.64 -4.59
N LEU A 448 -20.55 3.52 -3.28
CA LEU A 448 -20.16 4.57 -2.32
C LEU A 448 -18.64 4.78 -2.34
N HIS A 449 -17.86 3.71 -2.38
CA HIS A 449 -16.41 3.80 -2.50
C HIS A 449 -15.98 4.53 -3.79
N GLN A 450 -16.64 4.26 -4.92
CA GLN A 450 -16.40 4.95 -6.17
C GLN A 450 -16.73 6.45 -6.08
N TRP A 451 -17.87 6.82 -5.50
CA TRP A 451 -18.25 8.22 -5.28
C TRP A 451 -17.23 8.97 -4.43
N LEU A 452 -16.76 8.35 -3.35
CA LEU A 452 -15.77 8.94 -2.45
C LEU A 452 -14.40 9.08 -3.11
N THR A 453 -14.02 8.15 -4.00
CA THR A 453 -12.68 8.15 -4.64
C THR A 453 -12.59 9.14 -5.81
N ARG A 454 -13.67 9.30 -6.59
CA ARG A 454 -13.68 10.14 -7.81
C ARG A 454 -13.50 11.63 -7.51
N ASP A 455 -14.11 12.12 -6.43
CA ASP A 455 -14.27 13.56 -6.17
C ASP A 455 -13.74 13.99 -4.78
N ARG A 456 -12.65 13.37 -4.29
CA ARG A 456 -12.10 13.63 -2.92
C ARG A 456 -11.84 15.10 -2.62
N GLU A 457 -11.31 15.86 -3.58
CA GLU A 457 -11.01 17.28 -3.39
C GLU A 457 -12.29 18.13 -3.35
N ALA A 458 -13.25 17.86 -4.23
CA ALA A 458 -14.55 18.55 -4.23
C ALA A 458 -15.33 18.28 -2.94
N LEU A 459 -15.32 17.04 -2.43
CA LEU A 459 -15.96 16.70 -1.15
C LEU A 459 -15.31 17.41 0.05
N ARG A 460 -14.00 17.68 0.02
CA ARG A 460 -13.31 18.48 1.05
C ARG A 460 -13.70 19.95 0.99
N ILE A 461 -13.79 20.52 -0.21
CA ILE A 461 -14.23 21.91 -0.40
C ILE A 461 -15.70 22.05 0.02
N GLN A 462 -16.55 21.10 -0.36
CA GLN A 462 -17.94 21.01 0.08
C GLN A 462 -18.05 21.03 1.60
N ARG A 463 -17.24 20.25 2.30
CA ARG A 463 -17.23 20.19 3.77
C ARG A 463 -16.85 21.54 4.39
N ARG A 464 -15.77 22.17 3.93
CA ARG A 464 -15.35 23.49 4.44
C ARG A 464 -16.42 24.55 4.18
N LEU A 465 -17.14 24.43 3.06
CA LEU A 465 -18.24 25.32 2.71
C LEU A 465 -19.42 25.15 3.69
N THR A 466 -19.79 23.91 4.04
CA THR A 466 -20.83 23.65 5.05
C THR A 466 -20.43 24.25 6.40
N GLU A 467 -19.21 23.97 6.88
CA GLU A 467 -18.68 24.50 8.15
C GLU A 467 -18.67 26.05 8.19
N ALA A 468 -18.28 26.69 7.09
CA ALA A 468 -18.29 28.15 6.98
C ALA A 468 -19.71 28.74 6.91
N THR A 469 -20.65 28.02 6.29
CA THR A 469 -22.07 28.40 6.23
C THR A 469 -22.69 28.35 7.63
N ASP A 470 -22.42 27.29 8.39
CA ASP A 470 -22.91 27.16 9.77
C ASP A 470 -22.34 28.26 10.68
N LEU A 471 -21.04 28.57 10.55
CA LEU A 471 -20.42 29.66 11.30
C LEU A 471 -21.05 31.01 10.95
N TRP A 472 -21.25 31.30 9.66
CA TRP A 472 -21.88 32.55 9.22
C TRP A 472 -23.31 32.71 9.73
N GLU A 473 -24.11 31.65 9.71
CA GLU A 473 -25.46 31.68 10.29
C GLU A 473 -25.44 31.82 11.82
N SER A 474 -24.48 31.18 12.51
CA SER A 474 -24.33 31.33 13.97
C SER A 474 -23.93 32.73 14.41
N LEU A 475 -23.26 33.49 13.54
CA LEU A 475 -22.83 34.88 13.76
C LEU A 475 -23.83 35.90 13.21
N ASP A 476 -25.11 35.53 13.12
CA ASP A 476 -26.19 36.38 12.59
C ASP A 476 -25.87 36.98 11.20
N ARG A 477 -25.23 36.17 10.36
CA ARG A 477 -24.83 36.51 8.99
C ARG A 477 -23.80 37.64 8.88
N ASP A 478 -22.87 37.75 9.82
CA ASP A 478 -21.75 38.71 9.77
C ASP A 478 -20.96 38.63 8.44
N PRO A 479 -20.84 39.74 7.67
CA PRO A 479 -20.00 39.83 6.48
C PRO A 479 -18.51 39.48 6.72
N GLY A 480 -18.04 39.51 7.96
CA GLY A 480 -16.70 39.07 8.39
C GLY A 480 -16.42 37.59 8.13
N ALA A 481 -17.44 36.73 8.22
CA ALA A 481 -17.32 35.28 8.10
C ALA A 481 -17.41 34.75 6.65
N LEU A 482 -17.71 35.62 5.68
CA LEU A 482 -17.83 35.25 4.26
C LEU A 482 -16.48 34.92 3.64
N TYR A 483 -16.45 33.98 2.69
CA TYR A 483 -15.26 33.68 1.90
C TYR A 483 -14.82 34.88 1.06
N ARG A 484 -13.49 35.11 0.98
CA ARG A 484 -12.86 36.20 0.23
C ARG A 484 -11.70 35.70 -0.63
N GLY A 485 -11.40 36.43 -1.70
CA GLY A 485 -10.22 36.20 -2.54
C GLY A 485 -10.12 34.77 -3.08
N ALA A 486 -8.96 34.14 -2.90
CA ALA A 486 -8.65 32.80 -3.42
C ALA A 486 -9.62 31.73 -2.90
N THR A 487 -10.06 31.81 -1.64
CA THR A 487 -10.98 30.82 -1.04
C THR A 487 -12.37 30.86 -1.69
N LEU A 488 -12.87 32.06 -1.99
CA LEU A 488 -14.14 32.22 -2.72
C LEU A 488 -14.01 31.71 -4.16
N ALA A 489 -12.91 32.04 -4.85
CA ALA A 489 -12.66 31.60 -6.21
C ALA A 489 -12.55 30.06 -6.30
N MET A 490 -11.86 29.40 -5.37
CA MET A 490 -11.76 27.95 -5.30
C MET A 490 -13.12 27.28 -5.07
N ALA A 491 -13.93 27.81 -4.15
CA ALA A 491 -15.27 27.28 -3.87
C ALA A 491 -16.23 27.41 -5.06
N GLN A 492 -16.07 28.45 -5.90
CA GLN A 492 -16.90 28.66 -7.08
C GLN A 492 -16.54 27.78 -8.28
N HIS A 493 -15.26 27.41 -8.43
CA HIS A 493 -14.79 26.59 -9.56
C HIS A 493 -14.81 25.09 -9.26
N ALA A 494 -15.00 24.70 -8.00
CA ALA A 494 -15.17 23.30 -7.63
C ALA A 494 -16.52 22.75 -8.13
N ALA A 495 -16.54 21.51 -8.61
CA ALA A 495 -17.75 20.81 -9.05
C ALA A 495 -18.62 20.37 -7.85
N LEU A 496 -19.18 21.34 -7.14
CA LEU A 496 -19.97 21.16 -5.92
C LEU A 496 -21.46 20.99 -6.22
N THR A 497 -22.18 20.30 -5.32
CA THR A 497 -23.66 20.27 -5.29
C THR A 497 -24.15 20.93 -3.98
N PRO A 498 -24.10 22.27 -3.91
CA PRO A 498 -24.41 23.00 -2.69
C PRO A 498 -25.92 23.01 -2.39
N SER A 499 -26.27 22.90 -1.11
CA SER A 499 -27.64 23.09 -0.60
C SER A 499 -28.08 24.55 -0.72
N ARG A 500 -29.36 24.86 -0.55
CA ARG A 500 -29.86 26.24 -0.61
C ARG A 500 -29.15 27.19 0.36
N ARG A 501 -28.78 26.70 1.55
CA ARG A 501 -28.04 27.47 2.57
C ARG A 501 -26.62 27.80 2.10
N GLU A 502 -25.91 26.80 1.61
CA GLU A 502 -24.54 26.95 1.08
C GLU A 502 -24.51 27.86 -0.16
N GLN A 503 -25.53 27.77 -1.02
CA GLN A 503 -25.70 28.69 -2.16
C GLN A 503 -25.93 30.14 -1.71
N ALA A 504 -26.70 30.36 -0.64
CA ALA A 504 -26.91 31.69 -0.09
C ALA A 504 -25.61 32.30 0.47
N PHE A 505 -24.80 31.50 1.17
CA PHE A 505 -23.48 31.91 1.65
C PHE A 505 -22.53 32.30 0.51
N LEU A 506 -22.44 31.49 -0.55
CA LEU A 506 -21.60 31.80 -1.71
C LEU A 506 -22.05 33.08 -2.42
N ARG A 507 -23.37 33.29 -2.59
CA ARG A 507 -23.91 34.53 -3.19
C ARG A 507 -23.56 35.76 -2.35
N ALA A 508 -23.73 35.69 -1.04
CA ALA A 508 -23.38 36.79 -0.13
C ALA A 508 -21.87 37.14 -0.21
N GLY A 509 -20.99 36.14 -0.33
CA GLY A 509 -19.55 36.35 -0.52
C GLY A 509 -19.21 37.08 -1.83
N VAL A 510 -19.89 36.74 -2.92
CA VAL A 510 -19.73 37.40 -4.23
C VAL A 510 -20.19 38.85 -4.19
N GLU A 511 -21.33 39.12 -3.56
CA GLU A 511 -21.89 40.46 -3.40
C GLU A 511 -20.98 41.35 -2.53
N ALA A 512 -20.43 40.81 -1.44
CA ALA A 512 -19.48 41.52 -0.58
C ALA A 512 -18.18 41.88 -1.33
N ALA A 513 -17.64 40.96 -2.14
CA ALA A 513 -16.44 41.22 -2.96
C ALA A 513 -16.68 42.31 -4.01
N ALA A 514 -17.88 42.35 -4.62
CA ALA A 514 -18.26 43.41 -5.56
C ALA A 514 -18.35 44.80 -4.89
N ILE A 515 -18.84 44.86 -3.65
CA ILE A 515 -18.94 46.10 -2.85
C ILE A 515 -17.55 46.61 -2.42
N GLU A 516 -16.64 45.73 -2.00
CA GLU A 516 -15.25 46.09 -1.66
C GLU A 516 -14.47 46.61 -2.88
N ALA A 517 -14.64 45.98 -4.05
CA ALA A 517 -14.05 46.44 -5.30
C ALA A 517 -14.53 47.85 -5.69
N ALA A 518 -15.81 48.18 -5.46
CA ALA A 518 -16.37 49.51 -5.73
C ALA A 518 -15.86 50.60 -4.77
N ARG A 519 -15.62 50.28 -3.49
CA ARG A 519 -15.07 51.22 -2.48
C ARG A 519 -13.59 51.53 -2.71
N GLY A 520 -12.80 50.53 -3.17
CA GLY A 520 -11.39 50.71 -3.53
C GLY A 520 -11.18 51.64 -4.73
N GLN A 521 -12.11 51.66 -5.69
CA GLN A 521 -12.03 52.47 -6.91
C GLN A 521 -12.29 53.97 -6.72
N ARG A 522 -13.00 54.40 -5.67
CA ARG A 522 -13.36 55.83 -5.47
C ARG A 522 -12.26 56.66 -4.79
N ARG A 523 -11.45 56.05 -3.91
CA ARG A 523 -10.45 56.78 -3.09
C ARG A 523 -9.07 56.90 -3.75
N THR A 524 -8.79 56.04 -4.75
CA THR A 524 -7.50 55.98 -5.46
C THR A 524 -7.49 56.70 -6.81
N ARG A 525 -8.65 57.15 -7.31
CA ARG A 525 -8.74 57.77 -8.64
C ARG A 525 -8.16 59.20 -8.71
N ARG A 526 -8.29 60.05 -7.69
CA ARG A 526 -7.95 61.49 -7.83
C ARG A 526 -6.47 61.85 -7.68
N THR A 527 -5.69 61.12 -6.90
CA THR A 527 -4.28 61.47 -6.61
C THR A 527 -3.25 60.57 -7.29
N ARG A 528 -3.66 59.43 -7.86
CA ARG A 528 -2.76 58.56 -8.65
C ARG A 528 -2.72 58.90 -10.13
N GLN A 529 -3.79 59.45 -10.72
CA GLN A 529 -3.91 59.60 -12.18
C GLN A 529 -2.76 60.37 -12.87
N LEU A 530 -2.11 61.34 -12.20
CA LEU A 530 -1.00 62.09 -12.79
C LEU A 530 0.39 61.50 -12.48
N ALA A 531 0.56 60.77 -11.38
CA ALA A 531 1.85 60.18 -11.00
C ALA A 531 2.02 58.71 -11.45
N THR A 532 0.93 57.93 -11.55
CA THR A 532 1.01 56.54 -12.02
C THR A 532 1.18 56.42 -13.52
N LEU A 533 0.73 57.37 -14.36
CA LEU A 533 0.93 57.26 -15.81
C LEU A 533 2.43 57.25 -16.16
N LEU A 534 3.22 58.12 -15.51
CA LEU A 534 4.66 58.24 -15.74
C LEU A 534 5.45 57.05 -15.16
N ALA A 535 5.08 56.58 -13.96
CA ALA A 535 5.75 55.45 -13.30
C ALA A 535 5.37 54.09 -13.91
N VAL A 536 4.12 53.90 -14.37
CA VAL A 536 3.67 52.66 -15.03
C VAL A 536 4.31 52.50 -16.40
N LEU A 537 4.49 53.58 -17.18
CA LEU A 537 5.20 53.51 -18.46
C LEU A 537 6.68 53.11 -18.28
N LEU A 538 7.35 53.62 -17.25
CA LEU A 538 8.75 53.30 -16.97
C LEU A 538 8.92 51.85 -16.44
N VAL A 539 8.06 51.42 -15.52
CA VAL A 539 8.10 50.05 -14.96
C VAL A 539 7.63 49.01 -15.98
N ALA A 540 6.66 49.34 -16.85
CA ALA A 540 6.25 48.46 -17.95
C ALA A 540 7.34 48.30 -19.01
N ALA A 541 8.08 49.37 -19.35
CA ALA A 541 9.19 49.29 -20.30
C ALA A 541 10.36 48.43 -19.75
N VAL A 542 10.79 48.66 -18.50
CA VAL A 542 11.85 47.86 -17.87
C VAL A 542 11.39 46.43 -17.61
N GLY A 543 10.13 46.23 -17.20
CA GLY A 543 9.51 44.93 -17.03
C GLY A 543 9.43 44.15 -18.33
N ALA A 544 9.00 44.78 -19.43
CA ALA A 544 8.90 44.15 -20.75
C ALA A 544 10.28 43.73 -21.29
N VAL A 545 11.31 44.57 -21.14
CA VAL A 545 12.70 44.20 -21.53
C VAL A 545 13.23 43.05 -20.67
N THR A 546 13.01 43.09 -19.35
CA THR A 546 13.47 42.02 -18.44
C THR A 546 12.73 40.71 -18.70
N VAL A 547 11.42 40.75 -18.98
CA VAL A 547 10.62 39.59 -19.37
C VAL A 547 11.06 39.07 -20.73
N ALA A 548 11.33 39.93 -21.72
CA ALA A 548 11.80 39.51 -23.04
C ALA A 548 13.18 38.82 -22.95
N VAL A 549 14.12 39.37 -22.19
CA VAL A 549 15.45 38.75 -21.99
C VAL A 549 15.34 37.45 -21.20
N ARG A 550 14.51 37.40 -20.13
CA ARG A 550 14.27 36.15 -19.39
C ARG A 550 13.57 35.10 -20.24
N ALA A 551 12.59 35.49 -21.05
CA ALA A 551 11.90 34.60 -21.97
C ALA A 551 12.85 34.08 -23.05
N GLN A 552 13.72 34.93 -23.62
CA GLN A 552 14.71 34.50 -24.60
C GLN A 552 15.78 33.58 -23.99
N GLN A 553 16.20 33.85 -22.74
CA GLN A 553 17.11 32.95 -22.01
C GLN A 553 16.44 31.62 -21.65
N GLN A 554 15.16 31.61 -21.27
CA GLN A 554 14.39 30.40 -21.01
C GLN A 554 14.20 29.57 -22.28
N LEU A 555 13.85 30.21 -23.41
CA LEU A 555 13.71 29.55 -24.71
C LEU A 555 15.04 28.96 -25.17
N THR A 556 16.16 29.69 -25.01
CA THR A 556 17.49 29.17 -25.38
C THR A 556 17.87 27.97 -24.52
N ARG A 557 17.65 28.03 -23.20
CA ARG A 557 17.91 26.89 -22.29
C ARG A 557 17.03 25.68 -22.60
N GLN A 558 15.74 25.89 -22.87
CA GLN A 558 14.83 24.81 -23.26
C GLN A 558 15.24 24.16 -24.57
N ARG A 559 15.60 24.98 -25.57
CA ARG A 559 16.13 24.51 -26.86
C ARG A 559 17.42 23.71 -26.66
N ASP A 560 18.39 24.24 -25.93
CA ASP A 560 19.69 23.58 -25.73
C ASP A 560 19.53 22.26 -24.95
N THR A 561 18.61 22.21 -23.98
CA THR A 561 18.26 20.97 -23.25
C THR A 561 17.60 19.94 -24.17
N ALA A 562 16.65 20.35 -25.01
CA ALA A 562 16.00 19.45 -25.96
C ALA A 562 17.01 18.90 -26.99
N LEU A 563 17.90 19.74 -27.51
CA LEU A 563 18.96 19.34 -28.44
C LEU A 563 19.97 18.39 -27.80
N ALA A 564 20.36 18.62 -26.54
CA ALA A 564 21.27 17.74 -25.81
C ALA A 564 20.65 16.35 -25.57
N GLN A 565 19.36 16.30 -25.23
CA GLN A 565 18.61 15.05 -25.09
C GLN A 565 18.51 14.29 -26.41
N GLU A 566 18.06 14.96 -27.47
CA GLU A 566 17.95 14.35 -28.81
C GLU A 566 19.31 13.83 -29.31
N SER A 567 20.38 14.60 -29.12
CA SER A 567 21.73 14.19 -29.49
C SER A 567 22.22 12.97 -28.70
N SER A 568 21.85 12.87 -27.41
CA SER A 568 22.19 11.71 -26.57
C SER A 568 21.44 10.46 -27.02
N ASP A 569 20.15 10.58 -27.35
CA ASP A 569 19.34 9.48 -27.87
C ASP A 569 19.88 8.98 -29.22
N GLN A 570 20.23 9.91 -30.12
CA GLN A 570 20.85 9.59 -31.40
C GLN A 570 22.22 8.92 -31.21
N ALA A 571 23.02 9.37 -30.24
CA ALA A 571 24.31 8.75 -29.93
C ALA A 571 24.15 7.29 -29.46
N VAL A 572 23.17 7.01 -28.60
CA VAL A 572 22.87 5.63 -28.16
C VAL A 572 22.46 4.76 -29.35
N ALA A 573 21.64 5.27 -30.27
CA ALA A 573 21.24 4.54 -31.48
C ALA A 573 22.40 4.28 -32.45
N LEU A 574 23.35 5.22 -32.56
CA LEU A 574 24.52 5.13 -33.44
C LEU A 574 25.66 4.29 -32.86
N ARG A 575 25.63 3.94 -31.57
CA ARG A 575 26.73 3.27 -30.86
C ARG A 575 27.25 2.01 -31.56
N THR A 576 26.37 1.21 -32.17
CA THR A 576 26.73 -0.06 -32.84
C THR A 576 27.19 0.12 -34.29
N THR A 577 26.67 1.13 -34.99
CA THR A 577 26.91 1.32 -36.43
C THR A 577 27.99 2.36 -36.73
N ARG A 578 28.06 3.42 -35.92
CA ARG A 578 29.00 4.54 -36.05
C ARG A 578 29.50 4.97 -34.65
N PRO A 579 30.30 4.13 -33.97
CA PRO A 579 30.72 4.37 -32.59
C PRO A 579 31.49 5.70 -32.44
N ALA A 580 32.20 6.12 -33.49
CA ALA A 580 32.97 7.35 -33.47
C ALA A 580 32.12 8.62 -33.47
N LEU A 581 31.06 8.62 -34.27
CA LEU A 581 30.09 9.70 -34.30
C LEU A 581 29.27 9.73 -33.01
N ALA A 582 28.84 8.55 -32.52
CA ALA A 582 28.10 8.42 -31.27
C ALA A 582 28.86 9.02 -30.07
N ALA A 583 30.14 8.66 -29.89
CA ALA A 583 30.96 9.18 -28.80
C ALA A 583 31.08 10.72 -28.85
N GLN A 584 31.24 11.28 -30.05
CA GLN A 584 31.33 12.72 -30.26
C GLN A 584 29.99 13.43 -30.00
N LEU A 585 28.86 12.84 -30.43
CA LEU A 585 27.53 13.40 -30.15
C LEU A 585 27.22 13.41 -28.65
N SER A 586 27.49 12.32 -27.92
CA SER A 586 27.34 12.29 -26.45
C SER A 586 28.23 13.31 -25.74
N LEU A 587 29.48 13.49 -26.20
CA LEU A 587 30.37 14.52 -25.66
C LEU A 587 29.89 15.95 -25.96
N ALA A 588 29.37 16.18 -27.16
CA ALA A 588 28.83 17.46 -27.56
C ALA A 588 27.59 17.83 -26.73
N ALA A 589 26.68 16.86 -26.52
CA ALA A 589 25.52 17.01 -25.64
C ALA A 589 25.93 17.37 -24.21
N LEU A 590 26.90 16.65 -23.62
CA LEU A 590 27.40 16.91 -22.27
C LEU A 590 28.05 18.31 -22.13
N ARG A 591 28.71 18.81 -23.17
CA ARG A 591 29.28 20.17 -23.19
C ARG A 591 28.23 21.26 -23.40
N LEU A 592 27.15 20.96 -24.13
CA LEU A 592 26.06 21.89 -24.38
C LEU A 592 25.22 22.09 -23.11
N VAL A 593 24.84 21.00 -22.44
CA VAL A 593 24.11 21.01 -21.18
C VAL A 593 24.75 20.00 -20.22
N PRO A 594 25.59 20.44 -19.27
CA PRO A 594 26.17 19.54 -18.29
C PRO A 594 25.10 19.10 -17.28
N GLY A 595 24.65 17.85 -17.39
CA GLY A 595 23.63 17.26 -16.52
C GLY A 595 23.86 15.77 -16.27
N ALA A 596 23.12 15.21 -15.31
CA ALA A 596 23.23 13.79 -14.95
C ALA A 596 22.81 12.88 -16.11
N ALA A 597 21.77 13.26 -16.88
CA ALA A 597 21.30 12.50 -18.04
C ALA A 597 22.37 12.42 -19.13
N GLU A 598 23.07 13.51 -19.40
CA GLU A 598 24.12 13.57 -20.40
C GLU A 598 25.38 12.81 -19.95
N GLN A 599 25.68 12.80 -18.65
CA GLN A 599 26.75 11.95 -18.08
C GLN A 599 26.43 10.46 -18.23
N ASP A 600 25.20 10.07 -17.89
CA ASP A 600 24.70 8.70 -18.04
C ASP A 600 24.72 8.27 -19.51
N GLY A 601 24.31 9.15 -20.42
CA GLY A 601 24.38 8.97 -21.86
C GLY A 601 25.82 8.74 -22.35
N LEU A 602 26.78 9.55 -21.89
CA LEU A 602 28.20 9.36 -22.25
C LEU A 602 28.74 8.01 -21.77
N ILE A 603 28.53 7.66 -20.51
CA ILE A 603 28.98 6.37 -19.96
C ILE A 603 28.34 5.21 -20.74
N SER A 604 27.05 5.34 -21.06
CA SER A 604 26.28 4.35 -21.83
C SER A 604 26.79 4.18 -23.26
N THR A 605 27.12 5.29 -23.94
CA THR A 605 27.71 5.28 -25.28
C THR A 605 29.11 4.69 -25.28
N MET A 606 29.87 4.90 -24.21
CA MET A 606 31.25 4.43 -24.06
C MET A 606 31.39 2.98 -23.56
N SER A 607 30.28 2.28 -23.34
CA SER A 607 30.30 0.85 -23.04
C SER A 607 30.98 0.05 -24.16
N VAL A 608 31.75 -0.96 -23.78
CA VAL A 608 32.43 -1.89 -24.69
C VAL A 608 31.77 -3.26 -24.54
N ALA A 609 30.99 -3.66 -25.54
CA ALA A 609 30.46 -5.01 -25.59
C ALA A 609 31.57 -6.01 -25.93
N LEU A 610 31.58 -7.16 -25.25
CA LEU A 610 32.44 -8.27 -25.62
C LEU A 610 32.05 -8.79 -27.03
N PRO A 611 33.03 -9.23 -27.84
CA PRO A 611 32.76 -9.78 -29.16
C PRO A 611 31.70 -10.89 -29.11
N ASN A 612 30.61 -10.73 -29.88
CA ASN A 612 29.46 -11.63 -29.86
C ASN A 612 29.30 -12.48 -31.13
N ASP A 613 30.39 -12.75 -31.86
CA ASP A 613 30.33 -13.51 -33.11
C ASP A 613 29.80 -14.94 -32.86
N PRO A 614 28.64 -15.34 -33.45
CA PRO A 614 27.92 -16.58 -33.14
C PRO A 614 28.62 -17.91 -33.49
N GLY A 615 29.92 -17.92 -33.75
CA GLY A 615 30.67 -19.14 -34.09
C GLY A 615 32.09 -19.22 -33.54
N GLN A 616 32.63 -18.16 -32.92
CA GLN A 616 34.05 -18.14 -32.51
C GLN A 616 34.32 -17.57 -31.12
N ALA A 617 33.46 -16.71 -30.53
CA ALA A 617 33.84 -16.00 -29.31
C ALA A 617 32.71 -15.70 -28.30
N GLY A 618 31.49 -15.38 -28.74
CA GLY A 618 30.39 -14.92 -27.88
C GLY A 618 29.48 -16.00 -27.29
N HIS A 619 28.69 -15.65 -26.29
CA HIS A 619 27.62 -16.52 -25.78
C HIS A 619 26.45 -16.56 -26.76
N THR A 620 25.86 -17.74 -26.99
CA THR A 620 24.71 -17.89 -27.89
C THR A 620 23.36 -17.74 -27.19
N GLN A 621 23.37 -17.70 -25.86
CA GLN A 621 22.20 -17.48 -25.01
C GLN A 621 22.54 -16.51 -23.87
N ALA A 622 21.56 -16.23 -23.00
CA ALA A 622 21.67 -15.27 -21.89
C ALA A 622 22.94 -15.49 -21.05
N VAL A 623 23.66 -14.41 -20.76
CA VAL A 623 24.76 -14.40 -19.79
C VAL A 623 24.13 -14.33 -18.40
N SER A 624 24.42 -15.31 -17.56
CA SER A 624 23.78 -15.49 -16.25
C SER A 624 24.63 -15.03 -15.08
N SER A 625 25.97 -15.08 -15.22
CA SER A 625 26.89 -14.79 -14.13
C SER A 625 28.22 -14.28 -14.67
N VAL A 626 28.88 -13.40 -13.90
CA VAL A 626 30.13 -12.74 -14.27
C VAL A 626 31.05 -12.67 -13.07
N ALA A 627 32.35 -12.92 -13.25
CA ALA A 627 33.34 -12.82 -12.18
C ALA A 627 34.68 -12.32 -12.70
N PHE A 628 35.30 -11.37 -11.99
CA PHE A 628 36.67 -10.95 -12.25
C PHE A 628 37.66 -11.89 -11.59
N ARG A 629 38.76 -12.17 -12.29
CA ARG A 629 39.95 -12.71 -11.65
C ARG A 629 40.54 -11.64 -10.73
N PRO A 630 41.01 -11.98 -9.52
CA PRO A 630 41.57 -10.99 -8.58
C PRO A 630 42.70 -10.12 -9.13
N SER A 631 43.46 -10.62 -10.12
CA SER A 631 44.50 -9.86 -10.81
C SER A 631 43.98 -8.77 -11.76
N GLY A 632 42.68 -8.76 -12.08
CA GLY A 632 42.00 -7.74 -12.87
C GLY A 632 42.11 -7.86 -14.40
N GLY A 633 43.04 -8.66 -14.92
CA GLY A 633 43.24 -8.81 -16.37
C GLY A 633 42.31 -9.83 -17.06
N TRP A 634 41.52 -10.60 -16.30
CA TRP A 634 40.65 -11.64 -16.84
C TRP A 634 39.26 -11.62 -16.21
N VAL A 635 38.25 -11.94 -17.00
CA VAL A 635 36.85 -12.14 -16.57
C VAL A 635 36.33 -13.48 -17.03
N ALA A 636 35.53 -14.14 -16.20
CA ALA A 636 34.75 -15.31 -16.56
C ALA A 636 33.27 -14.94 -16.70
N THR A 637 32.62 -15.47 -17.73
CA THR A 637 31.17 -15.32 -17.96
C THR A 637 30.53 -16.71 -18.07
N GLY A 638 29.45 -16.94 -17.32
CA GLY A 638 28.61 -18.13 -17.42
C GLY A 638 27.37 -17.83 -18.26
N GLY A 639 26.96 -18.79 -19.09
CA GLY A 639 25.83 -18.63 -20.00
C GLY A 639 24.79 -19.75 -19.93
N PHE A 640 23.59 -19.43 -20.42
CA PHE A 640 22.52 -20.41 -20.66
C PHE A 640 22.82 -21.33 -21.85
N ASP A 641 23.87 -21.03 -22.61
CA ASP A 641 24.43 -21.87 -23.67
C ASP A 641 25.26 -23.05 -23.13
N HIS A 642 25.17 -23.33 -21.84
CA HIS A 642 25.86 -24.41 -21.15
C HIS A 642 27.39 -24.25 -21.11
N THR A 643 27.89 -23.02 -21.32
CA THR A 643 29.34 -22.76 -21.33
C THR A 643 29.76 -21.71 -20.31
N VAL A 644 31.03 -21.81 -19.89
CA VAL A 644 31.76 -20.72 -19.26
C VAL A 644 32.83 -20.23 -20.23
N ARG A 645 32.90 -18.92 -20.43
CA ARG A 645 33.88 -18.28 -21.31
C ARG A 645 34.82 -17.42 -20.48
N LEU A 646 36.09 -17.42 -20.86
CA LEU A 646 37.13 -16.59 -20.26
C LEU A 646 37.48 -15.47 -21.23
N TRP A 647 37.74 -14.29 -20.70
CA TRP A 647 38.00 -13.08 -21.49
C TRP A 647 39.23 -12.37 -20.94
N ASP A 648 40.19 -12.11 -21.82
CA ASP A 648 41.32 -11.24 -21.53
C ASP A 648 40.86 -9.79 -21.72
N ILE A 649 40.92 -9.02 -20.62
CA ILE A 649 40.51 -7.62 -20.57
C ILE A 649 41.66 -6.73 -20.14
N THR A 650 42.90 -7.20 -20.34
CA THR A 650 44.12 -6.42 -20.07
C THR A 650 44.10 -5.09 -20.83
N ASP A 651 43.55 -5.09 -22.05
CA ASP A 651 43.05 -3.90 -22.73
C ASP A 651 41.50 -3.89 -22.68
N PRO A 652 40.88 -3.06 -21.82
CA PRO A 652 39.42 -3.00 -21.69
C PRO A 652 38.70 -2.54 -22.95
N LEU A 653 39.41 -1.93 -23.91
CA LEU A 653 38.85 -1.42 -25.16
C LEU A 653 38.82 -2.48 -26.25
N HIS A 654 39.70 -3.47 -26.14
CA HIS A 654 39.78 -4.61 -27.06
C HIS A 654 39.78 -5.93 -26.27
N PRO A 655 38.65 -6.29 -25.64
CA PRO A 655 38.54 -7.57 -24.97
C PRO A 655 38.77 -8.73 -25.93
N VAL A 656 39.65 -9.66 -25.55
CA VAL A 656 40.00 -10.81 -26.39
C VAL A 656 39.41 -12.08 -25.78
N PRO A 657 38.73 -12.94 -26.57
CA PRO A 657 38.28 -14.24 -26.07
C PRO A 657 39.47 -15.10 -25.65
N GLY A 658 39.34 -15.71 -24.48
CA GLY A 658 40.25 -16.73 -23.99
C GLY A 658 40.13 -18.05 -24.75
N PRO A 659 41.02 -19.01 -24.46
CA PRO A 659 41.05 -20.27 -25.17
C PRO A 659 39.92 -21.21 -24.73
N GLY A 660 39.02 -21.51 -25.66
CA GLY A 660 37.98 -22.53 -25.52
C GLY A 660 36.87 -22.18 -24.52
N ALA A 661 35.66 -22.67 -24.80
CA ALA A 661 34.57 -22.61 -23.84
C ALA A 661 34.65 -23.80 -22.87
N LEU A 662 34.44 -23.58 -21.57
CA LEU A 662 34.40 -24.66 -20.58
C LEU A 662 32.99 -25.25 -20.56
N PRO A 663 32.81 -26.51 -20.97
CA PRO A 663 31.48 -27.08 -21.11
C PRO A 663 30.89 -27.49 -19.76
N HIS A 664 29.61 -27.22 -19.60
CA HIS A 664 28.74 -27.77 -18.56
C HIS A 664 27.64 -28.64 -19.22
N PRO A 665 27.15 -29.69 -18.54
CA PRO A 665 26.02 -30.50 -19.00
C PRO A 665 24.69 -29.75 -19.15
N ASP A 666 24.50 -28.66 -18.42
CA ASP A 666 23.28 -27.85 -18.43
C ASP A 666 23.64 -26.37 -18.16
N ILE A 667 22.65 -25.49 -18.07
CA ILE A 667 22.79 -24.04 -17.92
C ILE A 667 23.75 -23.71 -16.76
N VAL A 668 24.72 -22.82 -17.02
CA VAL A 668 25.57 -22.26 -15.97
C VAL A 668 24.82 -21.11 -15.31
N THR A 669 24.80 -21.07 -13.99
CA THR A 669 24.05 -20.10 -13.17
C THR A 669 24.97 -19.25 -12.30
N GLY A 670 26.16 -19.76 -11.93
CA GLY A 670 27.11 -19.06 -11.08
C GLY A 670 28.56 -19.32 -11.47
N VAL A 671 29.38 -18.29 -11.45
CA VAL A 671 30.84 -18.38 -11.62
C VAL A 671 31.55 -17.57 -10.54
N ALA A 672 32.66 -18.08 -9.99
CA ALA A 672 33.46 -17.38 -8.99
C ALA A 672 34.93 -17.79 -9.06
N PHE A 673 35.85 -16.82 -9.01
CA PHE A 673 37.27 -17.11 -8.83
C PHE A 673 37.63 -17.24 -7.35
N SER A 674 38.61 -18.08 -7.03
CA SER A 674 39.22 -18.07 -5.70
C SER A 674 40.00 -16.77 -5.47
N PRO A 675 40.18 -16.32 -4.21
CA PRO A 675 40.90 -15.09 -3.89
C PRO A 675 42.35 -15.04 -4.39
N ASP A 676 43.01 -16.20 -4.51
CA ASP A 676 44.35 -16.33 -5.08
C ASP A 676 44.38 -16.38 -6.62
N GLY A 677 43.20 -16.40 -7.27
CA GLY A 677 43.04 -16.46 -8.72
C GLY A 677 43.53 -17.74 -9.37
N ARG A 678 43.68 -18.83 -8.60
CA ARG A 678 44.16 -20.15 -9.07
C ARG A 678 43.04 -21.12 -9.37
N LEU A 679 41.86 -20.93 -8.81
CA LEU A 679 40.69 -21.78 -9.05
C LEU A 679 39.52 -20.94 -9.59
N LEU A 680 38.70 -21.60 -10.41
CA LEU A 680 37.41 -21.12 -10.86
C LEU A 680 36.35 -22.15 -10.45
N ALA A 681 35.35 -21.71 -9.69
CA ALA A 681 34.17 -22.51 -9.37
C ALA A 681 33.03 -22.14 -10.32
N THR A 682 32.34 -23.15 -10.84
CA THR A 682 31.19 -22.98 -11.73
C THR A 682 30.02 -23.81 -11.22
N ALA A 683 28.83 -23.23 -11.19
CA ALA A 683 27.59 -23.88 -10.76
C ALA A 683 26.58 -23.88 -11.88
N GLY A 684 25.71 -24.90 -11.90
CA GLY A 684 24.71 -25.03 -12.94
C GLY A 684 23.43 -25.74 -12.56
N ARG A 685 22.54 -25.78 -13.54
CA ARG A 685 21.25 -26.49 -13.51
C ARG A 685 21.40 -28.02 -13.45
N ASP A 686 22.60 -28.50 -13.79
CA ASP A 686 23.00 -29.90 -13.65
C ASP A 686 23.18 -30.36 -12.18
N ARG A 687 22.90 -29.47 -11.21
CA ARG A 687 22.95 -29.71 -9.76
C ARG A 687 24.36 -29.91 -9.22
N THR A 688 25.38 -29.58 -10.02
CA THR A 688 26.77 -29.75 -9.64
C THR A 688 27.50 -28.42 -9.49
N VAL A 689 28.59 -28.46 -8.74
CA VAL A 689 29.60 -27.41 -8.73
C VAL A 689 30.89 -27.99 -9.27
N ARG A 690 31.51 -27.36 -10.27
CA ARG A 690 32.80 -27.79 -10.84
C ARG A 690 33.91 -26.85 -10.42
N LEU A 691 35.06 -27.43 -10.08
CA LEU A 691 36.29 -26.72 -9.74
C LEU A 691 37.29 -26.88 -10.87
N TRP A 692 37.72 -25.77 -11.43
CA TRP A 692 38.70 -25.69 -12.50
C TRP A 692 39.98 -25.07 -11.97
N ASP A 693 41.11 -25.71 -12.25
CA ASP A 693 42.43 -25.11 -12.07
C ASP A 693 42.68 -24.13 -13.21
N VAL A 694 42.94 -22.89 -12.84
CA VAL A 694 43.19 -21.76 -13.74
C VAL A 694 44.49 -21.05 -13.38
N ARG A 695 45.45 -21.76 -12.77
CA ARG A 695 46.83 -21.26 -12.59
C ARG A 695 47.41 -20.81 -13.93
N ASP A 696 47.24 -21.65 -14.96
CA ASP A 696 47.32 -21.25 -16.35
C ASP A 696 45.90 -20.97 -16.88
N ILE A 697 45.52 -19.69 -16.89
CA ILE A 697 44.20 -19.25 -17.35
C ILE A 697 43.94 -19.59 -18.82
N ARG A 698 45.02 -19.85 -19.61
CA ARG A 698 44.91 -20.25 -21.01
C ARG A 698 44.74 -21.77 -21.18
N ARG A 699 44.86 -22.55 -20.11
CA ARG A 699 44.67 -24.00 -20.11
C ARG A 699 43.91 -24.44 -18.86
N PRO A 700 42.64 -24.04 -18.72
CA PRO A 700 41.81 -24.43 -17.59
C PRO A 700 41.62 -25.96 -17.55
N VAL A 701 41.84 -26.56 -16.38
CA VAL A 701 41.72 -28.02 -16.18
C VAL A 701 40.65 -28.31 -15.14
N LEU A 702 39.68 -29.17 -15.46
CA LEU A 702 38.69 -29.63 -14.47
C LEU A 702 39.38 -30.50 -13.41
N VAL A 703 39.38 -30.05 -12.16
CA VAL A 703 39.98 -30.76 -11.03
C VAL A 703 38.97 -31.67 -10.34
N ARG A 704 37.76 -31.17 -10.11
CA ARG A 704 36.75 -31.88 -9.34
C ARG A 704 35.33 -31.44 -9.70
N THR A 705 34.40 -32.39 -9.71
CA THR A 705 32.96 -32.12 -9.70
C THR A 705 32.42 -32.46 -8.32
N LEU A 706 31.83 -31.45 -7.67
CA LEU A 706 31.16 -31.56 -6.37
C LEU A 706 29.70 -31.92 -6.63
N THR A 707 29.30 -33.08 -6.13
CA THR A 707 27.93 -33.58 -6.21
C THR A 707 27.33 -33.66 -4.83
N GLY A 708 26.01 -33.40 -4.74
CA GLY A 708 25.29 -33.59 -3.50
C GLY A 708 24.00 -32.78 -3.40
N HIS A 709 23.94 -31.60 -4.03
CA HIS A 709 22.69 -30.84 -4.14
C HIS A 709 21.62 -31.67 -4.86
N ARG A 710 20.37 -31.51 -4.45
CA ARG A 710 19.24 -32.28 -5.00
C ARG A 710 18.56 -31.60 -6.17
N ASP A 711 18.88 -30.33 -6.39
CA ASP A 711 18.30 -29.52 -7.45
C ASP A 711 19.30 -28.43 -7.92
N ILE A 712 18.87 -27.54 -8.81
CA ILE A 712 19.66 -26.47 -9.43
C ILE A 712 20.54 -25.77 -8.41
N VAL A 713 21.83 -25.57 -8.70
CA VAL A 713 22.70 -24.70 -7.90
C VAL A 713 22.65 -23.32 -8.54
N PHE A 714 22.35 -22.26 -7.79
CA PHE A 714 22.20 -20.91 -8.35
C PHE A 714 23.47 -20.07 -8.25
N SER A 715 24.19 -20.17 -7.14
CA SER A 715 25.37 -19.36 -6.90
C SER A 715 26.45 -20.13 -6.16
N VAL A 716 27.68 -19.65 -6.33
CA VAL A 716 28.88 -20.14 -5.65
C VAL A 716 29.71 -18.95 -5.16
N ALA A 717 30.33 -19.09 -3.99
CA ALA A 717 31.24 -18.10 -3.45
C ALA A 717 32.40 -18.79 -2.72
N PHE A 718 33.61 -18.27 -2.88
CA PHE A 718 34.76 -18.71 -2.09
C PHE A 718 34.85 -17.91 -0.79
N SER A 719 35.34 -18.54 0.28
CA SER A 719 35.79 -17.81 1.46
C SER A 719 37.02 -16.95 1.14
N PRO A 720 37.27 -15.85 1.88
CA PRO A 720 38.42 -14.97 1.65
C PRO A 720 39.79 -15.66 1.77
N ASP A 721 39.88 -16.75 2.54
CA ASP A 721 41.10 -17.57 2.65
C ASP A 721 41.24 -18.63 1.53
N GLY A 722 40.23 -18.76 0.67
CA GLY A 722 40.18 -19.73 -0.43
C GLY A 722 40.01 -21.19 -0.01
N ARG A 723 39.80 -21.48 1.27
CA ARG A 723 39.75 -22.86 1.80
C ARG A 723 38.35 -23.45 1.84
N MET A 724 37.32 -22.61 1.79
CA MET A 724 35.92 -23.01 1.75
C MET A 724 35.22 -22.48 0.50
N LEU A 725 34.20 -23.21 0.06
CA LEU A 725 33.26 -22.81 -0.97
C LEU A 725 31.84 -22.94 -0.42
N ALA A 726 30.99 -21.94 -0.63
CA ALA A 726 29.55 -22.03 -0.38
C ALA A 726 28.80 -22.18 -1.71
N SER A 727 27.73 -22.97 -1.71
CA SER A 727 26.81 -23.09 -2.84
C SER A 727 25.35 -23.02 -2.38
N GLY A 728 24.56 -22.12 -2.99
CA GLY A 728 23.12 -21.98 -2.76
C GLY A 728 22.32 -22.71 -3.85
N SER A 729 21.23 -23.38 -3.47
CA SER A 729 20.48 -24.24 -4.39
C SER A 729 18.96 -24.11 -4.28
N TYR A 730 18.28 -24.50 -5.36
CA TYR A 730 16.85 -24.72 -5.42
C TYR A 730 16.36 -25.77 -4.41
N ASP A 731 17.23 -26.63 -3.89
CA ASP A 731 16.91 -27.60 -2.83
C ASP A 731 16.73 -27.02 -1.41
N HIS A 732 16.65 -25.69 -1.31
CA HIS A 732 16.45 -24.91 -0.07
C HIS A 732 17.64 -24.94 0.90
N THR A 733 18.79 -25.46 0.47
CA THR A 733 20.00 -25.56 1.31
C THR A 733 21.14 -24.71 0.78
N VAL A 734 21.99 -24.27 1.72
CA VAL A 734 23.36 -23.85 1.39
C VAL A 734 24.31 -24.97 1.79
N ARG A 735 25.27 -25.31 0.94
CA ARG A 735 26.31 -26.29 1.27
C ARG A 735 27.67 -25.61 1.40
N LEU A 736 28.40 -26.00 2.42
CA LEU A 736 29.80 -25.61 2.62
C LEU A 736 30.71 -26.77 2.23
N TRP A 737 31.70 -26.48 1.41
CA TRP A 737 32.67 -27.44 0.91
C TRP A 737 34.06 -27.02 1.38
N ASN A 738 34.85 -27.99 1.84
CA ASN A 738 36.28 -27.80 2.01
C ASN A 738 36.94 -27.95 0.65
N VAL A 739 37.64 -26.91 0.22
CA VAL A 739 38.37 -26.84 -1.05
C VAL A 739 39.85 -26.49 -0.85
N ALA A 740 40.36 -26.60 0.39
CA ALA A 740 41.77 -26.38 0.69
C ALA A 740 42.70 -27.30 -0.11
N ASP A 741 42.24 -28.52 -0.41
CA ASP A 741 42.77 -29.38 -1.47
C ASP A 741 41.66 -29.60 -2.51
N PRO A 742 41.70 -28.91 -3.66
CA PRO A 742 40.64 -28.98 -4.67
C PRO A 742 40.43 -30.39 -5.24
N SER A 743 41.48 -31.22 -5.27
CA SER A 743 41.41 -32.60 -5.76
C SER A 743 40.66 -33.52 -4.79
N ARG A 744 40.64 -33.16 -3.51
CA ARG A 744 40.00 -33.88 -2.41
C ARG A 744 38.89 -33.04 -1.76
N ALA A 745 38.22 -32.21 -2.54
CA ALA A 745 37.15 -31.37 -2.02
C ALA A 745 35.99 -32.21 -1.44
N GLN A 746 35.52 -31.82 -0.27
CA GLN A 746 34.54 -32.57 0.52
C GLN A 746 33.47 -31.66 1.11
N LEU A 747 32.25 -32.17 1.23
CA LEU A 747 31.16 -31.50 1.94
C LEU A 747 31.49 -31.39 3.43
N LEU A 748 31.49 -30.17 3.98
CA LEU A 748 31.68 -29.90 5.41
C LEU A 748 30.35 -29.93 6.16
N SER A 749 29.36 -29.20 5.66
CA SER A 749 28.05 -29.07 6.29
C SER A 749 27.00 -28.59 5.30
N ALA A 750 25.73 -28.82 5.64
CA ALA A 750 24.57 -28.26 4.95
C ALA A 750 23.80 -27.36 5.92
N LEU A 751 23.56 -26.12 5.50
CA LEU A 751 22.83 -25.12 6.26
C LEU A 751 21.37 -25.20 5.84
N THR A 752 20.53 -25.58 6.79
CA THR A 752 19.09 -25.71 6.60
C THR A 752 18.38 -24.63 7.42
N GLY A 753 17.38 -23.98 6.83
CA GLY A 753 16.57 -23.01 7.55
C GLY A 753 15.72 -22.12 6.66
N HIS A 754 16.18 -21.82 5.44
CA HIS A 754 15.33 -21.19 4.43
C HIS A 754 14.15 -22.10 4.08
N ARG A 755 12.99 -21.48 3.81
CA ARG A 755 11.74 -22.20 3.50
C ARG A 755 11.57 -22.49 2.01
N LEU A 756 12.25 -21.71 1.17
CA LEU A 756 12.23 -21.82 -0.28
C LEU A 756 13.68 -21.84 -0.82
N ASN A 757 13.84 -21.79 -2.14
CA ASN A 757 15.15 -21.90 -2.78
C ASN A 757 16.14 -20.85 -2.26
N VAL A 758 17.43 -21.16 -2.33
CA VAL A 758 18.50 -20.23 -1.95
C VAL A 758 19.22 -19.81 -3.20
N LYS A 759 19.12 -18.52 -3.55
CA LYS A 759 19.66 -17.97 -4.80
C LYS A 759 21.07 -17.41 -4.58
N PRO A 760 21.28 -16.26 -3.92
CA PRO A 760 22.63 -15.74 -3.66
C PRO A 760 23.22 -16.26 -2.34
N VAL A 761 24.54 -16.52 -2.35
CA VAL A 761 25.36 -16.75 -1.14
C VAL A 761 26.62 -15.90 -1.20
N VAL A 762 27.05 -15.32 -0.08
CA VAL A 762 28.26 -14.50 -0.01
C VAL A 762 28.94 -14.59 1.36
N PHE A 763 30.27 -14.64 1.37
CA PHE A 763 31.07 -14.59 2.59
C PHE A 763 31.34 -13.14 3.01
N SER A 764 31.47 -12.91 4.32
CA SER A 764 32.07 -11.67 4.82
C SER A 764 33.56 -11.61 4.49
N PRO A 765 34.15 -10.39 4.43
CA PRO A 765 35.58 -10.21 4.21
C PRO A 765 36.50 -10.89 5.24
N ASP A 766 36.01 -11.12 6.47
CA ASP A 766 36.74 -11.84 7.52
C ASP A 766 36.57 -13.37 7.46
N GLY A 767 35.71 -13.88 6.57
CA GLY A 767 35.42 -15.30 6.38
C GLY A 767 34.62 -15.97 7.50
N ARG A 768 34.13 -15.22 8.51
CA ARG A 768 33.43 -15.78 9.68
C ARG A 768 31.91 -15.77 9.54
N LEU A 769 31.38 -14.97 8.63
CA LEU A 769 29.95 -14.81 8.36
C LEU A 769 29.65 -15.26 6.93
N LEU A 770 28.50 -15.90 6.76
CA LEU A 770 27.90 -16.16 5.45
C LEU A 770 26.52 -15.52 5.42
N ALA A 771 26.19 -14.83 4.34
CA ALA A 771 24.84 -14.37 4.07
C ALA A 771 24.22 -15.20 2.93
N SER A 772 22.93 -15.54 3.05
CA SER A 772 22.17 -16.24 2.02
C SER A 772 20.81 -15.60 1.80
N GLY A 773 20.43 -15.36 0.55
CA GLY A 773 19.11 -14.84 0.15
C GLY A 773 18.23 -15.94 -0.45
N SER A 774 16.91 -15.80 -0.31
CA SER A 774 15.95 -16.84 -0.70
C SER A 774 14.64 -16.28 -1.26
N ASP A 775 13.92 -17.10 -2.03
CA ASP A 775 12.52 -16.83 -2.39
C ASP A 775 11.58 -16.81 -1.18
N ASP A 776 12.04 -17.16 0.02
CA ASP A 776 11.26 -16.98 1.26
C ASP A 776 11.22 -15.52 1.76
N HIS A 777 11.71 -14.58 0.95
CA HIS A 777 11.74 -13.13 1.18
C HIS A 777 12.73 -12.69 2.27
N THR A 778 13.59 -13.60 2.75
CA THR A 778 14.55 -13.30 3.81
C THR A 778 16.00 -13.41 3.35
N VAL A 779 16.86 -12.63 4.00
CA VAL A 779 18.31 -12.89 4.02
C VAL A 779 18.66 -13.47 5.38
N ARG A 780 19.40 -14.58 5.41
CA ARG A 780 19.89 -15.21 6.65
C ARG A 780 21.39 -15.03 6.80
N LEU A 781 21.79 -14.77 8.04
CA LEU A 781 23.17 -14.65 8.46
C LEU A 781 23.59 -15.88 9.26
N TRP A 782 24.76 -16.44 8.92
CA TRP A 782 25.28 -17.67 9.51
C TRP A 782 26.70 -17.45 10.01
N ASN A 783 26.96 -17.83 11.25
CA ASN A 783 28.32 -17.98 11.75
C ASN A 783 28.92 -19.25 11.18
N ILE A 784 30.03 -19.10 10.47
CA ILE A 784 30.76 -20.19 9.82
C ILE A 784 32.23 -20.21 10.24
N ALA A 785 32.57 -19.57 11.37
CA ALA A 785 33.94 -19.59 11.92
C ALA A 785 34.44 -21.03 12.15
N ASP A 786 33.53 -21.96 12.44
CA ASP A 786 33.73 -23.40 12.25
C ASP A 786 32.79 -23.88 11.14
N GLY A 787 33.32 -24.04 9.92
CA GLY A 787 32.55 -24.48 8.75
C GLY A 787 31.93 -25.88 8.88
N ARG A 788 32.35 -26.69 9.86
CA ARG A 788 31.71 -27.98 10.17
C ARG A 788 30.48 -27.82 11.06
N ARG A 789 30.36 -26.72 11.79
CA ARG A 789 29.26 -26.44 12.74
C ARG A 789 28.70 -25.04 12.53
N PRO A 790 28.11 -24.76 11.37
CA PRO A 790 27.50 -23.46 11.09
C PRO A 790 26.35 -23.19 12.07
N ARG A 791 26.20 -21.93 12.51
CA ARG A 791 25.12 -21.52 13.41
C ARG A 791 24.33 -20.36 12.81
N PRO A 792 22.99 -20.38 12.81
CA PRO A 792 22.21 -19.21 12.44
C PRO A 792 22.45 -18.07 13.44
N LEU A 793 22.58 -16.84 12.95
CA LEU A 793 22.78 -15.64 13.77
C LEU A 793 21.58 -14.70 13.75
N GLY A 794 21.16 -14.29 12.55
CA GLY A 794 20.11 -13.29 12.36
C GLY A 794 19.38 -13.50 11.05
N VAL A 795 18.13 -13.02 11.00
CA VAL A 795 17.27 -13.03 9.81
C VAL A 795 16.91 -11.58 9.50
N LEU A 796 17.12 -11.18 8.25
CA LEU A 796 16.82 -9.86 7.74
C LEU A 796 15.47 -9.95 7.03
N GLU A 797 14.45 -9.42 7.68
CA GLU A 797 13.07 -9.42 7.20
C GLU A 797 12.68 -8.02 6.72
N GLY A 798 12.06 -7.94 5.54
CA GLY A 798 11.52 -6.68 5.03
C GLY A 798 11.28 -6.63 3.53
N HIS A 799 11.94 -7.48 2.74
CA HIS A 799 11.57 -7.62 1.33
C HIS A 799 10.15 -8.17 1.19
N ARG A 800 9.46 -7.74 0.13
CA ARG A 800 8.07 -8.15 -0.16
C ARG A 800 7.97 -9.26 -1.18
N ASP A 801 9.08 -9.61 -1.82
CA ASP A 801 9.18 -10.63 -2.84
C ASP A 801 10.56 -11.32 -2.77
N PHE A 802 10.88 -12.18 -3.72
CA PHE A 802 12.08 -13.03 -3.74
C PHE A 802 13.38 -12.23 -3.61
N VAL A 803 14.38 -12.78 -2.92
CA VAL A 803 15.71 -12.16 -2.79
C VAL A 803 16.68 -12.82 -3.76
N ASP A 804 16.99 -12.12 -4.84
CA ASP A 804 17.80 -12.63 -5.95
C ASP A 804 19.29 -12.27 -5.81
N ALA A 805 19.61 -11.21 -5.06
CA ALA A 805 20.98 -10.73 -4.95
C ALA A 805 21.35 -10.35 -3.51
N VAL A 806 22.58 -10.69 -3.09
CA VAL A 806 23.15 -10.27 -1.81
C VAL A 806 24.63 -9.95 -1.99
N ALA A 807 25.09 -8.84 -1.40
CA ALA A 807 26.50 -8.49 -1.29
C ALA A 807 26.82 -7.91 0.09
N ILE A 808 28.02 -8.16 0.59
CA ILE A 808 28.55 -7.56 1.83
C ILE A 808 29.62 -6.54 1.45
N SER A 809 29.62 -5.39 2.11
CA SER A 809 30.61 -4.34 1.90
C SER A 809 32.02 -4.81 2.31
N PRO A 810 33.10 -4.25 1.72
CA PRO A 810 34.47 -4.63 2.04
C PRO A 810 34.87 -4.45 3.52
N ASP A 811 34.19 -3.56 4.25
CA ASP A 811 34.39 -3.38 5.70
C ASP A 811 33.63 -4.40 6.57
N GLY A 812 32.79 -5.24 5.96
CA GLY A 812 31.98 -6.27 6.61
C GLY A 812 30.79 -5.74 7.43
N ARG A 813 30.49 -4.43 7.38
CA ARG A 813 29.48 -3.80 8.25
C ARG A 813 28.15 -3.54 7.57
N THR A 814 28.12 -3.48 6.25
CA THR A 814 26.92 -3.20 5.47
C THR A 814 26.61 -4.38 4.55
N LEU A 815 25.33 -4.75 4.47
CA LEU A 815 24.83 -5.75 3.52
C LEU A 815 23.83 -5.07 2.58
N ALA A 816 23.93 -5.35 1.29
CA ALA A 816 22.95 -4.97 0.28
C ALA A 816 22.19 -6.22 -0.18
N SER A 817 20.87 -6.16 -0.24
CA SER A 817 20.01 -7.21 -0.78
C SER A 817 19.09 -6.67 -1.88
N GLY A 818 19.13 -7.27 -3.06
CA GLY A 818 18.25 -6.96 -4.20
C GLY A 818 17.14 -8.00 -4.35
N SER A 819 15.95 -7.56 -4.75
CA SER A 819 14.74 -8.39 -4.75
C SER A 819 13.82 -8.16 -5.97
N ASP A 820 12.97 -9.15 -6.23
CA ASP A 820 11.81 -9.08 -7.13
C ASP A 820 10.84 -7.93 -6.75
N ASP A 821 10.88 -7.43 -5.51
CA ASP A 821 10.10 -6.26 -5.07
C ASP A 821 10.58 -4.93 -5.66
N ARG A 822 11.58 -4.98 -6.57
CA ARG A 822 12.19 -3.85 -7.29
C ARG A 822 13.01 -2.92 -6.41
N THR A 823 13.33 -3.35 -5.19
CA THR A 823 14.11 -2.56 -4.24
C THR A 823 15.45 -3.22 -3.93
N ILE A 824 16.41 -2.37 -3.56
CA ILE A 824 17.64 -2.81 -2.88
C ILE A 824 17.54 -2.35 -1.44
N ARG A 825 17.76 -3.23 -0.48
CA ARG A 825 17.81 -2.86 0.94
C ARG A 825 19.23 -2.90 1.45
N LEU A 826 19.62 -1.83 2.13
CA LEU A 826 20.86 -1.72 2.88
C LEU A 826 20.60 -2.04 4.34
N TRP A 827 21.47 -2.85 4.93
CA TRP A 827 21.39 -3.34 6.30
C TRP A 827 22.71 -3.14 7.00
N ASN A 828 22.66 -2.70 8.25
CA ASN A 828 23.80 -2.72 9.14
C ASN A 828 23.91 -4.11 9.76
N ILE A 829 25.04 -4.77 9.53
CA ILE A 829 25.37 -6.09 10.05
C ILE A 829 26.61 -6.06 10.95
N ALA A 830 26.98 -4.89 11.48
CA ALA A 830 28.09 -4.76 12.43
C ALA A 830 27.89 -5.63 13.68
N ASP A 831 26.64 -5.83 14.10
CA ASP A 831 26.23 -6.93 14.98
C ASP A 831 25.36 -7.92 14.18
N PRO A 832 25.93 -9.02 13.63
CA PRO A 832 25.18 -9.98 12.81
C PRO A 832 24.04 -10.69 13.55
N ARG A 833 23.99 -10.64 14.89
CA ARG A 833 22.87 -11.20 15.67
C ARG A 833 21.67 -10.27 15.73
N ARG A 834 21.88 -8.99 15.43
CA ARG A 834 20.85 -7.93 15.47
C ARG A 834 21.01 -7.03 14.24
N PRO A 835 20.79 -7.56 13.03
CA PRO A 835 20.89 -6.75 11.82
C PRO A 835 19.84 -5.63 11.84
N VAL A 836 20.23 -4.43 11.43
CA VAL A 836 19.36 -3.24 11.47
C VAL A 836 19.14 -2.73 10.04
N PRO A 837 17.88 -2.51 9.59
CA PRO A 837 17.63 -1.89 8.30
C PRO A 837 18.15 -0.45 8.28
N LEU A 838 18.80 -0.05 7.18
CA LEU A 838 19.35 1.30 6.99
C LEU A 838 18.51 2.11 6.01
N LYS A 839 18.46 1.67 4.75
CA LYS A 839 17.80 2.40 3.66
C LYS A 839 17.28 1.41 2.62
N ALA A 840 16.11 1.69 2.06
CA ALA A 840 15.65 1.05 0.83
C ALA A 840 15.95 1.99 -0.34
N LEU A 841 16.73 1.50 -1.31
CA LEU A 841 17.01 2.17 -2.56
C LEU A 841 15.92 1.77 -3.56
N THR A 842 15.21 2.77 -4.06
CA THR A 842 14.13 2.60 -5.05
C THR A 842 14.54 3.30 -6.34
N GLY A 843 14.06 2.76 -7.47
CA GLY A 843 14.29 3.38 -8.76
C GLY A 843 14.24 2.40 -9.93
N HIS A 844 14.65 1.15 -9.71
CA HIS A 844 14.47 0.09 -10.71
C HIS A 844 12.99 -0.15 -10.98
N ALA A 845 12.67 -0.37 -12.26
CA ALA A 845 11.29 -0.58 -12.72
C ALA A 845 10.86 -2.06 -12.69
N ASP A 846 11.81 -2.96 -12.45
CA ASP A 846 11.61 -4.40 -12.42
C ASP A 846 12.59 -5.07 -11.42
N VAL A 847 12.56 -6.40 -11.33
CA VAL A 847 13.38 -7.25 -10.46
C VAL A 847 14.84 -6.79 -10.40
N VAL A 848 15.43 -6.74 -9.20
CA VAL A 848 16.87 -6.53 -9.01
C VAL A 848 17.58 -7.88 -8.90
N THR A 849 18.28 -8.26 -9.97
CA THR A 849 18.85 -9.61 -10.18
C THR A 849 20.24 -9.78 -9.57
N SER A 850 21.02 -8.70 -9.44
CA SER A 850 22.40 -8.76 -8.98
C SER A 850 22.81 -7.44 -8.31
N VAL A 851 23.65 -7.53 -7.28
CA VAL A 851 24.24 -6.37 -6.59
C VAL A 851 25.70 -6.64 -6.27
N ALA A 852 26.55 -5.61 -6.33
CA ALA A 852 27.97 -5.70 -5.99
C ALA A 852 28.46 -4.37 -5.38
N PHE A 853 29.29 -4.43 -4.33
CA PHE A 853 29.98 -3.25 -3.81
C PHE A 853 31.28 -2.99 -4.59
N SER A 854 31.67 -1.72 -4.70
CA SER A 854 33.02 -1.36 -5.13
C SER A 854 34.06 -1.82 -4.09
N PRO A 855 35.32 -2.05 -4.49
CA PRO A 855 36.37 -2.47 -3.57
C PRO A 855 36.65 -1.49 -2.41
N ASP A 856 36.34 -0.20 -2.59
CA ASP A 856 36.44 0.83 -1.55
C ASP A 856 35.17 0.97 -0.68
N GLY A 857 34.11 0.24 -1.00
CA GLY A 857 32.82 0.25 -0.30
C GLY A 857 31.97 1.51 -0.49
N ARG A 858 32.39 2.46 -1.34
CA ARG A 858 31.70 3.75 -1.54
C ARG A 858 30.57 3.69 -2.56
N LEU A 859 30.65 2.73 -3.49
CA LEU A 859 29.68 2.57 -4.56
C LEU A 859 29.02 1.20 -4.47
N LEU A 860 27.76 1.15 -4.88
CA LEU A 860 27.02 -0.09 -5.11
C LEU A 860 26.57 -0.11 -6.56
N LEU A 861 26.76 -1.23 -7.24
CA LEU A 861 26.23 -1.48 -8.58
C LEU A 861 25.10 -2.48 -8.47
N SER A 862 23.98 -2.20 -9.13
CA SER A 862 22.85 -3.11 -9.26
C SER A 862 22.50 -3.38 -10.72
N GLY A 863 22.12 -4.62 -11.03
CA GLY A 863 21.51 -5.00 -12.32
C GLY A 863 20.04 -5.35 -12.13
N SER A 864 19.23 -5.10 -13.17
CA SER A 864 17.79 -5.36 -13.12
C SER A 864 17.21 -5.90 -14.43
N ASN A 865 16.07 -6.56 -14.31
CA ASN A 865 15.22 -6.95 -15.44
C ASN A 865 14.68 -5.75 -16.24
N ASP A 866 14.76 -4.53 -15.70
CA ASP A 866 14.42 -3.30 -16.40
C ASP A 866 15.44 -2.90 -17.50
N ARG A 867 16.43 -3.77 -17.75
CA ARG A 867 17.50 -3.63 -18.76
C ARG A 867 18.53 -2.56 -18.42
N THR A 868 18.49 -2.02 -17.20
CA THR A 868 19.46 -1.04 -16.71
C THR A 868 20.37 -1.65 -15.64
N ALA A 869 21.59 -1.13 -15.58
CA ALA A 869 22.40 -1.24 -14.38
C ALA A 869 22.47 0.13 -13.71
N ARG A 870 22.49 0.21 -12.38
CA ARG A 870 22.52 1.47 -11.64
C ARG A 870 23.68 1.51 -10.68
N LEU A 871 24.36 2.64 -10.67
CA LEU A 871 25.41 2.95 -9.72
C LEU A 871 24.84 3.85 -8.62
N TRP A 872 25.06 3.48 -7.37
CA TRP A 872 24.58 4.19 -6.19
C TRP A 872 25.79 4.66 -5.38
N ASP A 873 25.74 5.90 -4.89
CA ASP A 873 26.65 6.33 -3.85
C ASP A 873 26.13 5.82 -2.51
N VAL A 874 26.94 5.02 -1.83
CA VAL A 874 26.65 4.40 -0.54
C VAL A 874 27.74 4.74 0.49
N THR A 875 28.52 5.80 0.25
CA THR A 875 29.54 6.29 1.18
C THR A 875 28.95 6.55 2.57
N ASP A 876 27.72 7.10 2.61
CA ASP A 876 26.83 7.02 3.76
C ASP A 876 25.65 6.10 3.43
N PRO A 877 25.60 4.86 3.95
CA PRO A 877 24.52 3.93 3.69
C PRO A 877 23.11 4.44 4.07
N ARG A 878 22.99 5.42 4.98
CA ARG A 878 21.68 6.01 5.34
C ARG A 878 21.26 7.12 4.36
N GLY A 879 22.24 7.83 3.81
CA GLY A 879 22.09 8.89 2.80
C GLY A 879 22.29 8.41 1.36
N ALA A 880 22.23 7.10 1.13
CA ALA A 880 22.51 6.51 -0.17
C ALA A 880 21.57 7.05 -1.27
N HIS A 881 22.14 7.40 -2.43
CA HIS A 881 21.45 8.04 -3.54
C HIS A 881 21.96 7.54 -4.90
N PRO A 882 21.13 7.55 -5.96
CA PRO A 882 21.56 7.14 -7.29
C PRO A 882 22.61 8.11 -7.83
N ARG A 883 23.64 7.56 -8.47
CA ARG A 883 24.74 8.30 -9.10
C ARG A 883 24.67 8.27 -10.62
N HIS A 884 24.52 7.08 -11.21
CA HIS A 884 24.42 6.89 -12.67
C HIS A 884 23.43 5.79 -13.03
N VAL A 885 22.69 5.97 -14.13
CA VAL A 885 21.88 4.94 -14.77
C VAL A 885 22.56 4.51 -16.07
N LEU A 886 23.00 3.25 -16.10
CA LEU A 886 23.71 2.66 -17.23
C LEU A 886 22.70 1.97 -18.15
N THR A 887 22.61 2.48 -19.37
CA THR A 887 21.69 1.98 -20.40
C THR A 887 22.49 1.42 -21.58
N GLY A 888 22.00 0.36 -22.20
CA GLY A 888 22.72 -0.23 -23.33
C GLY A 888 22.46 -1.70 -23.58
N HIS A 889 21.92 -2.41 -22.61
CA HIS A 889 21.44 -3.76 -22.81
C HIS A 889 20.04 -3.75 -23.45
N LEU A 890 19.79 -4.72 -24.32
CA LEU A 890 18.48 -4.93 -24.95
C LEU A 890 17.59 -5.89 -24.14
N GLY A 891 18.19 -6.59 -23.16
CA GLY A 891 17.53 -7.54 -22.27
C GLY A 891 17.87 -7.28 -20.80
N ALA A 892 17.28 -8.08 -19.92
CA ALA A 892 17.53 -8.03 -18.48
C ALA A 892 19.02 -8.08 -18.15
N VAL A 893 19.51 -7.22 -17.26
CA VAL A 893 20.87 -7.35 -16.73
C VAL A 893 20.82 -8.40 -15.63
N ASN A 894 21.45 -9.56 -15.84
CA ASN A 894 21.37 -10.70 -14.91
C ASN A 894 22.47 -10.68 -13.86
N ALA A 895 23.63 -10.14 -14.20
CA ALA A 895 24.80 -10.18 -13.34
C ALA A 895 25.63 -8.91 -13.47
N VAL A 896 26.16 -8.44 -12.35
CA VAL A 896 27.02 -7.25 -12.29
C VAL A 896 28.25 -7.50 -11.41
N ALA A 897 29.39 -6.93 -11.78
CA ALA A 897 30.61 -7.01 -10.97
C ALA A 897 31.49 -5.76 -11.12
N PHE A 898 32.24 -5.46 -10.06
CA PHE A 898 33.32 -4.50 -10.10
C PHE A 898 34.65 -5.21 -10.40
N SER A 899 35.48 -4.54 -11.18
CA SER A 899 36.90 -4.89 -11.27
C SER A 899 37.59 -4.74 -9.90
N PRO A 900 38.65 -5.53 -9.61
CA PRO A 900 39.35 -5.47 -8.32
C PRO A 900 39.93 -4.10 -7.98
N ASN A 901 40.20 -3.26 -8.98
CA ASN A 901 40.69 -1.88 -8.80
C ASN A 901 39.56 -0.83 -8.75
N GLY A 902 38.30 -1.24 -8.91
CA GLY A 902 37.12 -0.37 -8.92
C GLY A 902 36.98 0.56 -10.13
N ARG A 903 37.82 0.42 -11.16
CA ARG A 903 37.86 1.35 -12.31
C ARG A 903 36.96 0.95 -13.46
N LEU A 904 36.55 -0.31 -13.50
CA LEU A 904 35.67 -0.87 -14.52
C LEU A 904 34.51 -1.60 -13.87
N LEU A 905 33.36 -1.52 -14.52
CA LEU A 905 32.18 -2.32 -14.21
C LEU A 905 31.99 -3.35 -15.32
N PHE A 906 31.39 -4.47 -14.95
CA PHE A 906 31.03 -5.52 -15.91
C PHE A 906 29.58 -5.92 -15.70
N THR A 907 28.84 -6.06 -16.79
CA THR A 907 27.43 -6.47 -16.79
C THR A 907 27.24 -7.63 -17.76
N GLY A 908 26.47 -8.64 -17.35
CA GLY A 908 26.02 -9.73 -18.21
C GLY A 908 24.50 -9.67 -18.37
N SER A 909 23.99 -9.90 -19.57
CA SER A 909 22.57 -9.72 -19.89
C SER A 909 21.92 -10.90 -20.60
N ALA A 910 20.59 -10.95 -20.49
CA ALA A 910 19.73 -11.82 -21.24
C ALA A 910 19.77 -11.59 -22.77
N ASP A 911 20.30 -10.45 -23.23
CA ASP A 911 20.54 -10.17 -24.66
C ASP A 911 21.77 -10.90 -25.24
N HIS A 912 22.35 -11.85 -24.49
CA HIS A 912 23.52 -12.64 -24.86
C HIS A 912 24.84 -11.87 -24.84
N THR A 913 24.79 -10.57 -24.54
CA THR A 913 25.99 -9.72 -24.46
C THR A 913 26.48 -9.59 -23.03
N ALA A 914 27.77 -9.34 -22.90
CA ALA A 914 28.36 -8.80 -21.69
C ALA A 914 29.11 -7.52 -22.04
N GLN A 915 29.03 -6.52 -21.17
CA GLN A 915 29.54 -5.18 -21.44
C GLN A 915 30.47 -4.69 -20.32
N LEU A 916 31.55 -4.03 -20.71
CA LEU A 916 32.48 -3.31 -19.86
C LEU A 916 32.13 -1.82 -19.84
N TRP A 917 32.19 -1.21 -18.65
CA TRP A 917 31.82 0.19 -18.45
C TRP A 917 32.92 0.94 -17.71
N GLN A 918 33.12 2.21 -18.09
CA GLN A 918 33.95 3.16 -17.36
C GLN A 918 33.03 4.11 -16.56
N PRO A 919 32.90 3.94 -15.23
CA PRO A 919 31.97 4.73 -14.43
C PRO A 919 32.44 6.18 -14.19
N ASP A 920 33.71 6.49 -14.42
CA ASP A 920 34.23 7.85 -14.28
C ASP A 920 34.02 8.66 -15.56
N VAL A 921 33.21 9.72 -15.47
CA VAL A 921 32.83 10.59 -16.60
C VAL A 921 34.06 11.24 -17.25
N ALA A 922 35.04 11.69 -16.47
CA ALA A 922 36.22 12.36 -17.01
C ALA A 922 37.10 11.39 -17.79
N ARG A 923 37.26 10.16 -17.29
CA ARG A 923 37.95 9.09 -18.04
C ARG A 923 37.15 8.64 -19.25
N ALA A 924 35.84 8.51 -19.15
CA ALA A 924 34.98 8.17 -20.29
C ALA A 924 35.12 9.23 -21.40
N ALA A 925 35.14 10.52 -21.04
CA ALA A 925 35.35 11.62 -21.97
C ALA A 925 36.75 11.60 -22.62
N ALA A 926 37.79 11.33 -21.83
CA ALA A 926 39.15 11.20 -22.35
C ALA A 926 39.29 10.00 -23.32
N LEU A 927 38.67 8.86 -22.99
CA LEU A 927 38.64 7.67 -23.85
C LEU A 927 37.87 7.92 -25.15
N ALA A 928 36.75 8.65 -25.07
CA ALA A 928 35.97 9.05 -26.24
C ALA A 928 36.83 9.86 -27.23
N CYS A 929 37.62 10.83 -26.74
CA CYS A 929 38.47 11.65 -27.60
C CYS A 929 39.75 10.97 -28.11
N SER A 930 40.37 10.09 -27.31
CA SER A 930 41.65 9.47 -27.69
C SER A 930 41.52 8.32 -28.69
N LEU A 931 40.39 7.60 -28.68
CA LEU A 931 40.30 6.30 -29.37
C LEU A 931 39.10 6.18 -30.31
N ARG A 932 38.01 6.90 -30.03
CA ARG A 932 36.76 6.82 -30.80
C ARG A 932 36.44 8.10 -31.57
N ALA A 933 37.14 9.21 -31.39
CA ALA A 933 36.79 10.46 -32.08
C ALA A 933 37.27 10.55 -33.54
N HIS A 934 37.73 9.45 -34.14
CA HIS A 934 38.24 9.44 -35.51
C HIS A 934 37.36 8.60 -36.46
N PRO A 935 36.97 9.16 -37.63
CA PRO A 935 37.18 10.55 -38.04
C PRO A 935 36.38 11.55 -37.18
N THR A 936 36.89 12.77 -37.05
CA THR A 936 36.21 13.85 -36.32
C THR A 936 34.91 14.22 -37.02
N ILE A 937 33.89 14.55 -36.23
CA ILE A 937 32.57 14.94 -36.73
C ILE A 937 32.71 16.11 -37.71
N THR A 938 32.13 15.97 -38.90
CA THR A 938 32.20 17.03 -39.91
C THR A 938 31.22 18.16 -39.61
N GLU A 939 31.43 19.35 -40.17
CA GLU A 939 30.49 20.47 -39.99
C GLU A 939 29.09 20.14 -40.52
N GLN A 940 29.00 19.34 -41.60
CA GLN A 940 27.72 18.86 -42.13
C GLN A 940 27.00 17.95 -41.13
N GLN A 941 27.72 16.98 -40.53
CA GLN A 941 27.16 16.10 -39.51
C GLN A 941 26.76 16.89 -38.26
N TRP A 942 27.58 17.85 -37.83
CA TRP A 942 27.26 18.72 -36.72
C TRP A 942 25.97 19.51 -36.93
N ARG A 943 25.80 20.17 -38.09
CA ARG A 943 24.58 20.92 -38.39
C ARG A 943 23.34 20.02 -38.49
N ALA A 944 23.51 18.76 -38.87
CA ALA A 944 22.42 17.78 -38.95
C ALA A 944 21.95 17.32 -37.56
N HIS A 945 22.87 17.13 -36.61
CA HIS A 945 22.57 16.61 -35.27
C HIS A 945 22.39 17.70 -34.20
N LEU A 946 23.00 18.87 -34.37
CA LEU A 946 23.00 20.00 -33.44
C LEU A 946 22.64 21.32 -34.18
N PRO A 947 21.42 21.42 -34.76
CA PRO A 947 21.02 22.60 -35.52
C PRO A 947 20.99 23.86 -34.65
N GLY A 948 21.53 24.96 -35.18
CA GLY A 948 21.56 26.26 -34.50
C GLY A 948 22.61 26.40 -33.40
N VAL A 949 23.47 25.40 -33.20
CA VAL A 949 24.65 25.45 -32.32
C VAL A 949 25.89 25.71 -33.17
N ALA A 950 26.73 26.67 -32.78
CA ALA A 950 27.98 26.94 -33.48
C ALA A 950 28.88 25.71 -33.53
N TYR A 951 29.49 25.43 -34.68
CA TYR A 951 30.37 24.28 -34.87
C TYR A 951 31.57 24.34 -33.93
N ARG A 952 31.65 23.40 -32.99
CA ARG A 952 32.76 23.25 -32.05
C ARG A 952 32.99 21.77 -31.80
N PRO A 953 33.89 21.11 -32.55
CA PRO A 953 34.11 19.67 -32.41
C PRO A 953 34.56 19.34 -30.97
N PRO A 954 34.00 18.28 -30.36
CA PRO A 954 34.25 17.99 -28.96
C PRO A 954 35.66 17.46 -28.70
N CYS A 955 36.32 16.92 -29.71
CA CYS A 955 37.70 16.47 -29.63
C CYS A 955 38.52 17.27 -30.64
N GLU A 956 39.48 18.05 -30.14
CA GLU A 956 40.42 18.78 -30.99
C GLU A 956 41.45 17.79 -31.55
N HIS A 957 41.94 18.04 -32.77
CA HIS A 957 43.07 17.27 -33.29
C HIS A 957 44.29 17.52 -32.41
N GLY A 958 44.88 16.46 -31.87
CA GLY A 958 46.27 16.46 -31.42
C GLY A 958 47.20 16.45 -32.62
#